data_AF-A0A3B8PSR5-F1
#
_entry.id   AF-A0A3B8PSR5-F1
#
_cell.length_a   1.000
_cell.length_b   1.000
_cell.length_c   1.000
_cell.angle_alpha   90.00
_cell.angle_beta   90.00
_cell.angle_gamma   90.00
#
_symmetry.space_group_name_H-M   'P 1'
#
loop_
_entity.id
_entity.type
_entity.pdbx_description
1 polymer ?
#
loop_
_entity_poly.entity_id
_entity_poly.type
_entity_poly.pdbx_seq_one_letter_code
_entity_poly.pdbx_strand_id
1 'polypeptide(L)'
;MNASTITVSNGQEFYRIPVTDLDEAKQDGFYVPAEMQRTIVSDGTELFEVPLTDVAEAQRDGFHDILVGERAASSDLEATAEPVTGHVDVIPLTTRSPAEPPPMSVKIEVETETAGGETRSEAKSPSPVKVEVATEAEEGEEDEEVLTADRRQLLGVFGFSSLVHAAVVLILLSIIIPIEMEDRVEILSALPAVDQENVKFEEVALIQPEQIEQDETSEVVQELITDSDKVLEIDINDLEISSAIPEKTKGAGNPVAKITGELGGRSRAGRSALVARYGGNAASESAVRAGLEWLSRHQNADDGSWSFDHVHAGCQGSCSQAGSLKRSHMGATAMALLSMLGSGETHFVGTYREQVYKGFDYLLTYAKQTPDGLDLRGAAEGNTGMYIQGLATMALCEAVVMSEMALKQRSRSSRAKTKKNERVDRKVATASLKRLRAASQLALNFIMRAQDPANGGWRYQPRKGGDTSVLGWQVMALKSGQMAKMQILPDTIRKASYYLDSVQIDGGAAYGYTGPQRKVSTTAVGLLSRMYIGWGRKEPALESGVKFLAATGPSRNDMYYNYYATQVLHHWGGEEWENWNKVMREQLVKSQRRKGHAAGSWDVADSHGRSGGRLYMTSLCVMTLEVYYRHLPLYQQAGQLKSSASKKSRKRSGSRNSKKAAGKKAAGAR
;
A
#
# COMPACT_ATOMS: atom_id res chain seq x y z
N MET A 1 -4.06 -28.48 -39.07
CA MET A 1 -5.53 -28.70 -39.00
C MET A 1 -6.03 -27.83 -37.87
N ASN A 2 -6.98 -26.95 -38.16
CA ASN A 2 -7.47 -25.93 -37.24
C ASN A 2 -8.03 -26.60 -35.98
N ALA A 3 -7.47 -26.30 -34.81
CA ALA A 3 -8.15 -26.59 -33.56
C ALA A 3 -9.37 -25.66 -33.50
N SER A 4 -10.54 -26.17 -33.86
CA SER A 4 -11.80 -25.46 -33.66
C SER A 4 -11.89 -25.08 -32.18
N THR A 5 -12.14 -23.81 -31.92
CA THR A 5 -12.39 -23.30 -30.57
C THR A 5 -13.89 -23.11 -30.40
N ILE A 6 -14.40 -23.32 -29.18
CA ILE A 6 -15.81 -23.23 -28.83
C ILE A 6 -15.98 -22.40 -27.57
N THR A 7 -17.04 -21.61 -27.51
CA THR A 7 -17.37 -20.83 -26.32
C THR A 7 -18.18 -21.66 -25.32
N VAL A 8 -17.74 -21.68 -24.06
CA VAL A 8 -18.41 -22.34 -22.94
C VAL A 8 -18.78 -21.33 -21.85
N SER A 9 -19.87 -21.60 -21.12
CA SER A 9 -20.34 -20.78 -20.00
C SER A 9 -20.85 -21.62 -18.84
N ASN A 10 -20.84 -21.07 -17.63
CA ASN A 10 -21.49 -21.64 -16.45
C ASN A 10 -22.60 -20.70 -15.90
N GLY A 11 -23.06 -19.74 -16.69
CA GLY A 11 -24.04 -18.72 -16.29
C GLY A 11 -23.47 -17.49 -15.59
N GLN A 12 -22.16 -17.46 -15.30
CA GLN A 12 -21.47 -16.29 -14.72
C GLN A 12 -20.20 -15.89 -15.48
N GLU A 13 -19.47 -16.87 -16.02
CA GLU A 13 -18.22 -16.66 -16.75
C GLU A 13 -18.33 -17.21 -18.18
N PHE A 14 -17.52 -16.67 -19.09
CA PHE A 14 -17.50 -17.03 -20.52
C PHE A 14 -16.06 -17.27 -20.97
N TYR A 15 -15.78 -18.44 -21.55
CA TYR A 15 -14.45 -18.78 -22.03
C TYR A 15 -14.50 -19.34 -23.44
N ARG A 16 -13.50 -18.99 -24.27
CA ARG A 16 -13.30 -19.60 -25.57
C ARG A 16 -12.15 -20.60 -25.47
N ILE A 17 -12.47 -21.88 -25.60
CA ILE A 17 -11.55 -23.00 -25.36
C ILE A 17 -11.38 -23.85 -26.62
N PRO A 18 -10.29 -24.63 -26.79
CA PRO A 18 -10.22 -25.67 -27.80
C PRO A 18 -11.35 -26.71 -27.60
N VAL A 19 -11.95 -27.21 -28.70
CA VAL A 19 -13.00 -28.25 -28.62
C VAL A 19 -12.51 -29.53 -27.93
N THR A 20 -11.20 -29.81 -27.96
CA THR A 20 -10.58 -30.95 -27.24
C THR A 20 -10.74 -30.89 -25.73
N ASP A 21 -10.95 -29.69 -25.18
CA ASP A 21 -10.99 -29.45 -23.73
C ASP A 21 -12.45 -29.36 -23.24
N LEU A 22 -13.43 -29.57 -24.14
CA LEU A 22 -14.85 -29.40 -23.85
C LEU A 22 -15.37 -30.41 -22.81
N ASP A 23 -14.92 -31.66 -22.86
CA ASP A 23 -15.36 -32.69 -21.91
C ASP A 23 -14.86 -32.42 -20.48
N GLU A 24 -13.66 -31.85 -20.34
CA GLU A 24 -13.12 -31.42 -19.04
C GLU A 24 -13.87 -30.18 -18.53
N ALA A 25 -14.11 -29.20 -19.41
CA ALA A 25 -14.91 -28.02 -19.06
C ALA A 25 -16.35 -28.39 -18.64
N LYS A 26 -16.97 -29.38 -19.28
CA LYS A 26 -18.30 -29.91 -18.89
C LYS A 26 -18.29 -30.56 -17.51
N GLN A 27 -17.21 -31.25 -17.14
CA GLN A 27 -17.04 -31.81 -15.78
C GLN A 27 -16.87 -30.73 -14.72
N ASP A 28 -16.27 -29.60 -15.08
CA ASP A 28 -16.10 -28.43 -14.21
C ASP A 28 -17.33 -27.50 -14.15
N GLY A 29 -18.46 -27.93 -14.73
CA GLY A 29 -19.75 -27.26 -14.64
C GLY A 29 -19.99 -26.19 -15.71
N PHE A 30 -19.19 -26.16 -16.77
CA PHE A 30 -19.44 -25.33 -17.94
C PHE A 30 -20.29 -26.09 -18.99
N TYR A 31 -21.02 -25.36 -19.81
CA TYR A 31 -21.84 -25.88 -20.91
C TYR A 31 -21.66 -25.01 -22.15
N VAL A 32 -21.99 -25.55 -23.33
CA VAL A 32 -22.02 -24.75 -24.56
C VAL A 32 -23.34 -23.98 -24.58
N PRO A 33 -23.36 -22.63 -24.62
CA PRO A 33 -24.62 -21.87 -24.55
C PRO A 33 -25.64 -22.26 -25.62
N ALA A 34 -25.17 -22.62 -26.82
CA ALA A 34 -26.01 -23.08 -27.92
C ALA A 34 -26.80 -24.37 -27.58
N GLU A 35 -26.19 -25.31 -26.85
CA GLU A 35 -26.86 -26.55 -26.40
C GLU A 35 -28.01 -26.24 -25.43
N MET A 36 -27.95 -25.11 -24.71
CA MET A 36 -28.95 -24.67 -23.75
C MET A 36 -29.96 -23.66 -24.33
N GLN A 37 -29.98 -23.45 -25.65
CA GLN A 37 -30.81 -22.42 -26.32
C GLN A 37 -30.53 -21.00 -25.81
N ARG A 38 -29.26 -20.72 -25.48
CA ARG A 38 -28.78 -19.41 -25.00
C ARG A 38 -27.69 -18.87 -25.92
N THR A 39 -27.42 -17.57 -25.79
CA THR A 39 -26.28 -16.92 -26.41
C THR A 39 -25.68 -15.86 -25.51
N ILE A 40 -24.51 -15.37 -25.88
CA ILE A 40 -23.86 -14.23 -25.25
C ILE A 40 -24.05 -13.01 -26.14
N VAL A 41 -24.49 -11.90 -25.53
CA VAL A 41 -24.64 -10.60 -26.16
C VAL A 41 -23.70 -9.58 -25.51
N SER A 42 -23.22 -8.61 -26.28
CA SER A 42 -22.30 -7.55 -25.81
C SER A 42 -22.57 -6.20 -26.46
N ASP A 43 -22.49 -5.13 -25.68
CA ASP A 43 -22.50 -3.75 -26.16
C ASP A 43 -21.07 -3.17 -26.35
N GLY A 44 -20.04 -3.99 -26.12
CA GLY A 44 -18.62 -3.60 -26.14
C GLY A 44 -18.04 -3.25 -24.76
N THR A 45 -18.85 -3.23 -23.71
CA THR A 45 -18.41 -3.01 -22.32
C THR A 45 -18.83 -4.12 -21.37
N GLU A 46 -20.01 -4.71 -21.57
CA GLU A 46 -20.54 -5.80 -20.74
C GLU A 46 -20.88 -7.03 -21.60
N LEU A 47 -20.91 -8.20 -20.95
CA LEU A 47 -21.26 -9.49 -21.56
C LEU A 47 -22.39 -10.13 -20.75
N PHE A 48 -23.48 -10.47 -21.44
CA PHE A 48 -24.64 -11.12 -20.83
C PHE A 48 -24.99 -12.39 -21.57
N GLU A 49 -25.31 -13.44 -20.81
CA GLU A 49 -25.90 -14.64 -21.38
C GLU A 49 -27.42 -14.55 -21.34
N VAL A 50 -28.04 -14.52 -22.49
CA VAL A 50 -29.49 -14.40 -22.65
C VAL A 50 -30.07 -15.60 -23.40
N PRO A 51 -31.33 -15.98 -23.15
CA PRO A 51 -32.05 -16.91 -24.02
C PRO A 51 -32.04 -16.42 -25.48
N LEU A 52 -32.01 -17.35 -26.44
CA LEU A 52 -32.06 -16.99 -27.86
C LEU A 52 -33.32 -16.21 -28.24
N THR A 53 -34.42 -16.40 -27.51
CA THR A 53 -35.68 -15.65 -27.67
C THR A 53 -35.55 -14.16 -27.38
N ASP A 54 -34.57 -13.77 -26.55
CA ASP A 54 -34.46 -12.42 -26.00
C ASP A 54 -33.43 -11.58 -26.77
N VAL A 55 -32.75 -12.19 -27.76
CA VAL A 55 -31.72 -11.52 -28.58
C VAL A 55 -32.27 -10.32 -29.34
N ALA A 56 -33.49 -10.42 -29.87
CA ALA A 56 -34.12 -9.30 -30.58
C ALA A 56 -34.42 -8.11 -29.65
N GLU A 57 -34.67 -8.36 -28.36
CA GLU A 57 -34.84 -7.32 -27.36
C GLU A 57 -33.49 -6.71 -26.96
N ALA A 58 -32.50 -7.55 -26.65
CA ALA A 58 -31.14 -7.12 -26.35
C ALA A 58 -30.51 -6.27 -27.48
N GLN A 59 -30.80 -6.61 -28.75
CA GLN A 59 -30.37 -5.81 -29.91
C GLN A 59 -31.02 -4.42 -29.97
N ARG A 60 -32.28 -4.28 -29.54
CA ARG A 60 -32.91 -2.95 -29.43
C ARG A 60 -32.27 -2.11 -28.33
N ASP A 61 -31.73 -2.77 -27.30
CA ASP A 61 -31.03 -2.13 -26.18
C ASP A 61 -29.53 -1.88 -26.47
N GLY A 62 -29.05 -2.18 -27.69
CA GLY A 62 -27.69 -1.89 -28.14
C GLY A 62 -26.69 -3.04 -27.97
N PHE A 63 -27.14 -4.22 -27.54
CA PHE A 63 -26.29 -5.40 -27.41
C PHE A 63 -26.25 -6.23 -28.70
N HIS A 64 -25.07 -6.71 -29.07
CA HIS A 64 -24.82 -7.50 -30.25
C HIS A 64 -24.54 -8.95 -29.86
N ASP A 65 -25.18 -9.89 -30.53
CA ASP A 65 -24.93 -11.31 -30.32
C ASP A 65 -23.58 -11.71 -30.89
N ILE A 66 -22.68 -12.16 -30.01
CA ILE A 66 -21.29 -12.44 -30.38
C ILE A 66 -21.05 -13.91 -30.75
N LEU A 67 -22.04 -14.79 -30.55
CA LEU A 67 -21.93 -16.22 -30.87
C LEU A 67 -22.68 -16.62 -32.15
N VAL A 68 -23.18 -15.67 -32.93
CA VAL A 68 -23.93 -15.96 -34.18
C VAL A 68 -23.16 -16.88 -35.13
N GLY A 69 -21.85 -16.66 -35.29
CA GLY A 69 -20.98 -17.48 -36.16
C GLY A 69 -20.71 -18.88 -35.61
N GLU A 70 -20.52 -19.03 -34.30
CA GLU A 70 -20.30 -20.35 -33.67
C GLU A 70 -21.59 -21.18 -33.66
N ARG A 71 -22.77 -20.55 -33.51
CA ARG A 71 -24.05 -21.25 -33.61
C ARG A 71 -24.35 -21.76 -35.02
N ALA A 72 -24.05 -20.97 -36.05
CA ALA A 72 -24.21 -21.40 -37.45
C ALA A 72 -23.32 -22.61 -37.79
N ALA A 73 -22.10 -22.67 -37.24
CA ALA A 73 -21.19 -23.80 -37.43
C ALA A 73 -21.63 -25.06 -36.67
N SER A 74 -22.29 -24.93 -35.51
CA SER A 74 -22.79 -26.07 -34.73
C SER A 74 -24.00 -26.76 -35.39
N SER A 75 -24.86 -26.02 -36.09
CA SER A 75 -25.98 -26.60 -36.85
C SER A 75 -25.53 -27.38 -38.09
N ASP A 76 -24.41 -26.99 -38.72
CA ASP A 76 -23.85 -27.69 -39.88
C ASP A 76 -23.14 -29.01 -39.50
N LEU A 77 -22.65 -29.11 -38.26
CA LEU A 77 -22.03 -30.33 -37.70
C LEU A 77 -23.07 -31.41 -37.33
N GLU A 78 -24.28 -31.03 -36.90
CA GLU A 78 -25.37 -31.99 -36.66
C GLU A 78 -26.04 -32.47 -37.96
N ALA A 79 -26.04 -31.65 -39.02
CA ALA A 79 -26.63 -32.01 -40.31
C ALA A 79 -25.78 -33.00 -41.14
N THR A 80 -24.52 -33.26 -40.76
CA THR A 80 -23.57 -34.08 -41.54
C THR A 80 -23.30 -35.48 -40.96
N ALA A 81 -23.97 -35.87 -39.89
CA ALA A 81 -23.79 -37.19 -39.26
C ALA A 81 -24.89 -38.18 -39.66
N GLU A 82 -24.70 -38.91 -40.76
CA GLU A 82 -25.39 -40.20 -40.99
C GLU A 82 -24.61 -41.38 -40.34
N PRO A 83 -25.29 -42.44 -39.88
CA PRO A 83 -24.65 -43.49 -39.10
C PRO A 83 -23.97 -44.53 -39.99
N VAL A 84 -22.64 -44.67 -39.86
CA VAL A 84 -21.89 -45.78 -40.46
C VAL A 84 -21.57 -46.82 -39.39
N THR A 85 -22.23 -47.97 -39.52
CA THR A 85 -21.92 -49.22 -38.81
C THR A 85 -20.70 -49.91 -39.43
N GLY A 86 -19.73 -50.38 -38.64
CA GLY A 86 -18.68 -51.28 -39.13
C GLY A 86 -17.66 -51.70 -38.07
N HIS A 87 -17.52 -53.01 -37.87
CA HIS A 87 -16.63 -53.70 -36.93
C HIS A 87 -15.13 -53.34 -37.04
N VAL A 88 -14.41 -53.46 -35.91
CA VAL A 88 -12.94 -53.42 -35.84
C VAL A 88 -12.43 -54.78 -35.39
N ASP A 89 -11.66 -55.45 -36.26
CA ASP A 89 -10.85 -56.61 -35.94
C ASP A 89 -9.49 -56.20 -35.34
N VAL A 90 -8.98 -57.00 -34.40
CA VAL A 90 -7.73 -56.81 -33.64
C VAL A 90 -6.62 -57.70 -34.18
N ILE A 91 -5.41 -57.14 -34.47
CA ILE A 91 -4.15 -57.91 -34.60
C ILE A 91 -2.94 -57.09 -34.04
N PRO A 92 -1.94 -57.69 -33.33
CA PRO A 92 -0.92 -56.97 -32.53
C PRO A 92 0.53 -56.90 -33.11
N LEU A 93 1.37 -56.14 -32.38
CA LEU A 93 2.73 -55.59 -32.64
C LEU A 93 3.89 -56.55 -33.04
N THR A 94 4.89 -56.03 -33.78
CA THR A 94 6.36 -56.29 -33.56
C THR A 94 7.30 -55.19 -34.13
N THR A 95 8.59 -55.28 -33.78
CA THR A 95 9.71 -54.31 -33.58
C THR A 95 10.55 -53.82 -34.79
N ARG A 96 11.27 -52.66 -34.68
CA ARG A 96 12.75 -52.49 -34.90
C ARG A 96 13.34 -51.04 -34.74
N SER A 97 14.64 -50.97 -34.42
CA SER A 97 15.54 -49.86 -33.99
C SER A 97 15.88 -48.71 -34.98
N PRO A 98 16.47 -47.58 -34.49
CA PRO A 98 17.04 -46.49 -35.30
C PRO A 98 18.58 -46.54 -35.46
N ALA A 99 19.09 -45.88 -36.53
CA ALA A 99 20.51 -45.76 -36.91
C ALA A 99 21.05 -44.31 -36.80
N GLU A 100 22.37 -44.20 -36.68
CA GLU A 100 23.22 -43.01 -36.42
C GLU A 100 23.87 -42.41 -37.70
N PRO A 101 24.39 -41.16 -37.68
CA PRO A 101 25.45 -40.72 -38.61
C PRO A 101 26.62 -39.92 -37.92
N PRO A 102 27.76 -39.57 -38.59
CA PRO A 102 29.13 -40.03 -38.23
C PRO A 102 30.12 -38.90 -37.79
N PRO A 103 31.43 -39.20 -37.53
CA PRO A 103 32.33 -38.38 -36.70
C PRO A 103 33.38 -37.52 -37.45
N MET A 104 34.08 -36.64 -36.72
CA MET A 104 35.31 -35.96 -37.18
C MET A 104 36.46 -36.05 -36.16
N SER A 105 37.68 -36.12 -36.67
CA SER A 105 38.92 -36.62 -36.04
C SER A 105 40.03 -35.57 -35.80
N VAL A 106 40.59 -35.62 -34.59
CA VAL A 106 41.98 -35.48 -34.08
C VAL A 106 43.13 -34.93 -34.97
N LYS A 107 44.02 -34.11 -34.38
CA LYS A 107 45.49 -34.25 -34.47
C LYS A 107 46.22 -33.66 -33.25
N ILE A 108 47.33 -34.32 -32.91
CA ILE A 108 48.18 -34.28 -31.71
C ILE A 108 49.52 -33.60 -32.05
N GLU A 109 50.18 -32.92 -31.11
CA GLU A 109 51.60 -33.19 -30.75
C GLU A 109 52.11 -32.38 -29.55
N VAL A 110 53.02 -33.04 -28.83
CA VAL A 110 53.63 -32.70 -27.54
C VAL A 110 55.13 -32.63 -27.78
N GLU A 111 55.83 -31.71 -27.11
CA GLU A 111 57.27 -31.85 -26.83
C GLU A 111 57.51 -31.81 -25.31
N THR A 112 58.39 -32.71 -24.88
CA THR A 112 58.77 -33.02 -23.49
C THR A 112 60.22 -32.61 -23.22
N GLU A 113 60.56 -32.31 -21.96
CA GLU A 113 61.73 -32.86 -21.26
C GLU A 113 61.59 -32.60 -19.73
N THR A 114 61.45 -33.66 -18.91
CA THR A 114 62.40 -34.26 -17.91
C THR A 114 62.76 -33.35 -16.72
N ALA A 115 62.92 -33.75 -15.45
CA ALA A 115 62.97 -34.98 -14.65
C ALA A 115 62.58 -34.58 -13.19
N GLY A 116 62.24 -35.41 -12.19
CA GLY A 116 62.20 -36.86 -11.96
C GLY A 116 61.86 -37.12 -10.47
N GLY A 117 61.43 -38.36 -10.16
CA GLY A 117 61.39 -38.98 -8.83
C GLY A 117 60.21 -38.60 -7.91
N GLU A 118 59.49 -39.49 -7.22
CA GLU A 118 59.51 -40.94 -7.07
C GLU A 118 58.09 -41.46 -6.76
N THR A 119 57.91 -42.71 -7.17
CA THR A 119 56.87 -43.74 -7.04
C THR A 119 56.31 -44.00 -5.62
N ARG A 120 55.11 -44.57 -5.36
CA ARG A 120 54.07 -45.22 -6.21
C ARG A 120 52.80 -45.62 -5.40
N SER A 121 51.66 -45.45 -6.09
CA SER A 121 50.34 -46.16 -6.15
C SER A 121 49.81 -46.94 -4.93
N GLU A 122 48.58 -46.70 -4.48
CA GLU A 122 47.30 -47.16 -5.07
C GLU A 122 47.21 -48.67 -5.36
N ALA A 123 46.18 -49.32 -4.80
CA ALA A 123 45.38 -50.34 -5.48
C ALA A 123 44.02 -50.56 -4.78
N LYS A 124 43.03 -50.89 -5.60
CA LYS A 124 41.59 -50.93 -5.35
C LYS A 124 41.08 -52.37 -5.26
N SER A 125 39.88 -52.54 -4.68
CA SER A 125 38.90 -53.66 -4.81
C SER A 125 38.97 -54.78 -3.76
N PRO A 126 37.92 -55.63 -3.57
CA PRO A 126 36.47 -55.51 -3.80
C PRO A 126 35.62 -55.99 -2.56
N SER A 127 34.28 -55.94 -2.64
CA SER A 127 33.35 -56.69 -1.75
C SER A 127 33.09 -58.12 -2.28
N PRO A 128 32.27 -59.03 -1.67
CA PRO A 128 31.82 -59.24 -0.28
C PRO A 128 31.96 -60.72 0.21
N VAL A 129 31.89 -61.01 1.52
CA VAL A 129 31.56 -62.35 2.06
C VAL A 129 30.69 -62.22 3.34
N LYS A 130 29.57 -62.96 3.37
CA LYS A 130 28.66 -63.18 4.50
C LYS A 130 29.24 -64.22 5.48
N VAL A 131 29.04 -64.03 6.79
CA VAL A 131 28.82 -65.12 7.76
C VAL A 131 27.83 -64.65 8.83
N GLU A 132 26.77 -65.43 9.03
CA GLU A 132 25.74 -65.33 10.08
C GLU A 132 26.23 -65.96 11.39
N VAL A 133 25.76 -65.45 12.54
CA VAL A 133 25.43 -66.26 13.73
C VAL A 133 24.21 -65.62 14.44
N ALA A 134 23.15 -66.43 14.62
CA ALA A 134 21.95 -66.16 15.44
C ALA A 134 22.28 -66.33 16.94
N THR A 135 21.56 -65.78 17.93
CA THR A 135 20.23 -66.24 18.38
C THR A 135 19.52 -65.23 19.31
N GLU A 136 18.18 -65.25 19.22
CA GLU A 136 17.13 -64.86 20.20
C GLU A 136 17.39 -65.42 21.62
N ALA A 137 16.78 -65.02 22.74
CA ALA A 137 15.91 -63.95 23.25
C ALA A 137 15.90 -64.12 24.79
N GLU A 138 15.64 -63.09 25.58
CA GLU A 138 14.83 -63.16 26.82
C GLU A 138 14.63 -61.78 27.47
N GLU A 139 13.43 -61.61 28.02
CA GLU A 139 12.87 -60.42 28.65
C GLU A 139 13.53 -60.10 30.01
N GLY A 140 13.49 -58.82 30.41
CA GLY A 140 13.84 -58.36 31.73
C GLY A 140 13.52 -56.88 31.89
N GLU A 141 12.35 -56.60 32.46
CA GLU A 141 11.94 -55.29 32.96
C GLU A 141 12.88 -54.76 34.07
N GLU A 142 12.83 -53.44 34.27
CA GLU A 142 13.31 -52.63 35.42
C GLU A 142 14.54 -51.71 35.15
N ASP A 143 14.41 -50.49 35.70
CA ASP A 143 15.40 -49.41 35.87
C ASP A 143 15.53 -48.28 34.83
N GLU A 144 14.41 -47.59 34.53
CA GLU A 144 14.42 -46.25 33.86
C GLU A 144 14.25 -45.05 34.82
N GLU A 145 14.25 -45.25 36.15
CA GLU A 145 13.89 -44.18 37.10
C GLU A 145 15.08 -43.41 37.73
N VAL A 146 16.32 -43.92 37.66
CA VAL A 146 17.46 -43.32 38.38
C VAL A 146 18.22 -42.26 37.58
N LEU A 147 18.12 -42.24 36.24
CA LEU A 147 18.87 -41.31 35.37
C LEU A 147 18.21 -39.93 35.16
N THR A 148 17.00 -39.70 35.68
CA THR A 148 16.25 -38.46 35.46
C THR A 148 16.37 -37.43 36.60
N ALA A 149 16.80 -37.85 37.79
CA ALA A 149 16.92 -36.97 38.96
C ALA A 149 18.11 -36.00 38.86
N ASP A 150 19.26 -36.47 38.40
CA ASP A 150 20.51 -35.67 38.35
C ASP A 150 20.47 -34.57 37.29
N ARG A 151 19.74 -34.81 36.19
CA ARG A 151 19.61 -33.84 35.09
C ARG A 151 18.71 -32.65 35.43
N ARG A 152 17.73 -32.85 36.34
CA ARG A 152 16.83 -31.78 36.82
C ARG A 152 17.50 -30.85 37.83
N GLN A 153 18.39 -31.36 38.68
CA GLN A 153 19.16 -30.51 39.60
C GLN A 153 20.16 -29.61 38.85
N LEU A 154 20.85 -30.13 37.84
CA LEU A 154 21.80 -29.33 37.05
C LEU A 154 21.10 -28.17 36.30
N LEU A 155 19.96 -28.43 35.65
CA LEU A 155 19.20 -27.41 34.92
C LEU A 155 18.59 -26.32 35.83
N GLY A 156 18.24 -26.68 37.08
CA GLY A 156 17.75 -25.71 38.07
C GLY A 156 18.80 -24.71 38.54
N VAL A 157 20.04 -25.17 38.75
CA VAL A 157 21.15 -24.32 39.24
C VAL A 157 21.62 -23.33 38.17
N PHE A 158 21.73 -23.76 36.90
CA PHE A 158 22.08 -22.85 35.79
C PHE A 158 20.97 -21.84 35.47
N GLY A 159 19.70 -22.26 35.56
CA GLY A 159 18.55 -21.37 35.38
C GLY A 159 18.46 -20.29 36.46
N PHE A 160 18.65 -20.67 37.73
CA PHE A 160 18.61 -19.73 38.85
C PHE A 160 19.78 -18.75 38.82
N SER A 161 21.01 -19.22 38.54
CA SER A 161 22.20 -18.37 38.42
C SER A 161 22.03 -17.32 37.32
N SER A 162 21.49 -17.71 36.16
CA SER A 162 21.25 -16.78 35.04
C SER A 162 20.23 -15.70 35.38
N LEU A 163 19.19 -16.04 36.15
CA LEU A 163 18.16 -15.11 36.64
C LEU A 163 18.73 -14.09 37.64
N VAL A 164 19.60 -14.54 38.54
CA VAL A 164 20.29 -13.65 39.50
C VAL A 164 21.21 -12.68 38.76
N HIS A 165 21.98 -13.15 37.78
CA HIS A 165 22.86 -12.28 36.99
C HIS A 165 22.05 -11.26 36.16
N ALA A 166 20.93 -11.66 35.57
CA ALA A 166 20.04 -10.74 34.86
C ALA A 166 19.45 -9.66 35.78
N ALA A 167 19.06 -10.03 37.00
CA ALA A 167 18.56 -9.08 37.99
C ALA A 167 19.64 -8.09 38.44
N VAL A 168 20.88 -8.56 38.65
CA VAL A 168 22.02 -7.69 39.00
C VAL A 168 22.34 -6.72 37.87
N VAL A 169 22.28 -7.14 36.60
CA VAL A 169 22.49 -6.25 35.45
C VAL A 169 21.40 -5.17 35.37
N LEU A 170 20.14 -5.51 35.66
CA LEU A 170 19.05 -4.53 35.69
C LEU A 170 19.18 -3.53 36.84
N ILE A 171 19.64 -3.98 38.01
CA ILE A 171 19.93 -3.11 39.16
C ILE A 171 21.11 -2.19 38.82
N LEU A 172 22.19 -2.70 38.23
CA LEU A 172 23.31 -1.87 37.77
C LEU A 172 22.89 -0.86 36.69
N LEU A 173 22.02 -1.25 35.76
CA LEU A 173 21.45 -0.33 34.76
C LEU A 173 20.62 0.79 35.40
N SER A 174 19.89 0.50 36.48
CA SER A 174 19.12 1.51 37.22
C SER A 174 20.00 2.49 38.02
N ILE A 175 21.23 2.10 38.36
CA ILE A 175 22.21 2.95 39.05
C ILE A 175 23.01 3.81 38.05
N ILE A 176 23.25 3.30 36.84
CA ILE A 176 24.03 3.98 35.79
C ILE A 176 23.19 5.00 35.01
N ILE A 177 21.87 4.83 34.93
CA ILE A 177 20.97 5.74 34.23
C ILE A 177 20.18 6.57 35.26
N PRO A 178 20.65 7.76 35.66
CA PRO A 178 19.83 8.67 36.46
C PRO A 178 18.69 9.19 35.57
N ILE A 179 17.49 8.64 35.75
CA ILE A 179 16.25 9.23 35.22
C ILE A 179 15.78 10.23 36.28
N GLU A 180 16.34 11.44 36.23
CA GLU A 180 15.70 12.62 36.81
C GLU A 180 15.14 13.45 35.63
N MET A 181 13.83 13.35 35.42
CA MET A 181 13.09 14.36 34.67
C MET A 181 12.24 15.12 35.69
N GLU A 182 12.84 16.13 36.30
CA GLU A 182 12.11 17.14 37.06
C GLU A 182 12.25 18.48 36.34
N ASP A 183 11.10 19.12 36.10
CA ASP A 183 10.94 20.43 35.48
C ASP A 183 11.68 21.53 36.25
N ARG A 184 12.37 22.41 35.49
CA ARG A 184 12.55 23.87 35.66
C ARG A 184 13.92 24.29 35.16
N VAL A 185 13.97 25.17 34.15
CA VAL A 185 14.94 26.28 34.15
C VAL A 185 14.25 27.54 33.63
N GLU A 186 14.40 28.57 34.46
CA GLU A 186 13.92 29.93 34.36
C GLU A 186 14.47 30.69 33.14
N ILE A 187 13.66 31.62 32.68
CA ILE A 187 14.00 32.66 31.71
C ILE A 187 15.03 33.59 32.35
N LEU A 188 16.23 33.67 31.78
CA LEU A 188 17.17 34.77 32.01
C LEU A 188 17.39 35.53 30.70
N SER A 189 16.74 36.70 30.67
CA SER A 189 16.93 37.78 29.70
C SER A 189 18.32 38.41 29.83
N ALA A 190 19.03 38.65 28.72
CA ALA A 190 19.69 39.94 28.41
C ALA A 190 20.40 39.98 27.04
N LEU A 191 19.79 40.71 26.09
CA LEU A 191 20.36 41.73 25.16
C LEU A 191 21.36 41.32 24.04
N PRO A 192 21.57 42.15 22.97
CA PRO A 192 20.96 43.44 22.64
C PRO A 192 20.25 43.49 21.26
N ALA A 193 19.43 44.54 21.10
CA ALA A 193 18.87 44.96 19.83
C ALA A 193 20.00 45.36 18.86
N VAL A 194 19.92 44.89 17.62
CA VAL A 194 20.73 45.41 16.50
C VAL A 194 19.77 46.04 15.50
N ASP A 195 20.11 47.29 15.18
CA ASP A 195 19.40 48.23 14.33
C ASP A 195 18.95 47.64 12.99
N GLN A 196 17.71 47.97 12.64
CA GLN A 196 17.19 47.87 11.29
C GLN A 196 17.75 49.02 10.45
N GLU A 197 18.65 48.73 9.51
CA GLU A 197 18.89 49.63 8.38
C GLU A 197 18.17 49.15 7.13
N ASN A 198 17.13 49.91 6.81
CA ASN A 198 16.53 50.20 5.51
C ASN A 198 17.04 49.42 4.29
N VAL A 199 16.17 48.56 3.75
CA VAL A 199 16.11 48.37 2.29
C VAL A 199 14.64 48.48 1.85
N LYS A 200 14.33 49.59 1.16
CA LYS A 200 13.08 49.78 0.43
C LYS A 200 13.13 48.92 -0.84
N PHE A 201 12.09 48.12 -1.07
CA PHE A 201 11.80 47.55 -2.38
C PHE A 201 10.36 47.88 -2.77
N GLU A 202 10.21 48.35 -4.00
CA GLU A 202 8.98 48.83 -4.61
C GLU A 202 7.85 47.79 -4.58
N GLU A 203 6.68 48.29 -4.18
CA GLU A 203 5.40 47.60 -4.17
C GLU A 203 4.84 47.58 -5.60
N VAL A 204 4.87 46.42 -6.26
CA VAL A 204 4.13 46.22 -7.52
C VAL A 204 2.69 45.82 -7.16
N ALA A 205 1.77 46.77 -7.33
CA ALA A 205 0.35 46.57 -7.14
C ALA A 205 -0.21 45.51 -8.11
N LEU A 206 -0.70 44.39 -7.57
CA LEU A 206 -1.51 43.43 -8.30
C LEU A 206 -2.99 43.82 -8.19
N ILE A 207 -3.54 44.20 -9.34
CA ILE A 207 -4.94 44.53 -9.58
C ILE A 207 -5.81 43.30 -9.27
N GLN A 208 -6.76 43.43 -8.35
CA GLN A 208 -7.80 42.42 -8.12
C GLN A 208 -8.96 42.64 -9.10
N PRO A 209 -9.39 41.63 -9.88
CA PRO A 209 -10.70 41.67 -10.52
C PRO A 209 -11.78 41.15 -9.57
N GLU A 210 -12.62 42.11 -9.17
CA GLU A 210 -14.09 42.12 -9.05
C GLU A 210 -14.83 40.80 -8.73
N GLN A 211 -15.59 40.86 -7.64
CA GLN A 211 -16.46 39.80 -7.14
C GLN A 211 -17.68 39.62 -8.04
N ILE A 212 -18.03 38.37 -8.34
CA ILE A 212 -19.33 38.02 -8.90
C ILE A 212 -20.11 37.27 -7.82
N GLU A 213 -21.34 37.74 -7.63
CA GLU A 213 -22.29 37.45 -6.57
C GLU A 213 -22.59 35.95 -6.40
N GLN A 214 -22.73 35.56 -5.13
CA GLN A 214 -23.30 34.30 -4.68
C GLN A 214 -24.80 34.31 -4.93
N ASP A 215 -25.34 33.17 -5.38
CA ASP A 215 -26.77 32.89 -5.28
C ASP A 215 -26.97 31.73 -4.30
N GLU A 216 -27.78 31.99 -3.28
CA GLU A 216 -28.17 31.08 -2.20
C GLU A 216 -29.39 30.23 -2.62
N THR A 217 -29.54 29.08 -1.95
CA THR A 217 -30.74 28.23 -1.70
C THR A 217 -30.30 26.75 -1.80
N SER A 218 -30.58 25.83 -0.89
CA SER A 218 -31.69 25.70 0.07
C SER A 218 -31.24 24.89 1.31
N GLU A 219 -31.85 25.23 2.45
CA GLU A 219 -31.79 24.58 3.76
C GLU A 219 -32.54 23.24 3.85
N VAL A 220 -32.41 22.61 5.05
CA VAL A 220 -33.24 21.60 5.74
C VAL A 220 -32.91 20.15 5.34
N VAL A 221 -32.43 19.26 6.24
CA VAL A 221 -33.14 18.65 7.38
C VAL A 221 -32.15 18.17 8.46
N GLN A 222 -32.47 18.49 9.72
CA GLN A 222 -31.90 17.93 10.95
C GLN A 222 -32.88 16.92 11.59
N GLU A 223 -32.32 16.01 12.41
CA GLU A 223 -32.95 15.09 13.38
C GLU A 223 -33.55 13.75 12.90
N LEU A 224 -32.93 12.65 13.34
CA LEU A 224 -33.50 11.75 14.38
C LEU A 224 -32.47 10.67 14.75
N ILE A 225 -31.98 10.75 15.99
CA ILE A 225 -31.18 9.72 16.67
C ILE A 225 -32.15 8.69 17.24
N THR A 226 -31.99 7.41 16.88
CA THR A 226 -32.58 6.30 17.64
C THR A 226 -31.54 5.21 17.88
N ASP A 227 -31.31 4.96 19.18
CA ASP A 227 -30.59 3.85 19.80
C ASP A 227 -30.94 2.49 19.16
N SER A 228 -29.93 1.69 18.79
CA SER A 228 -30.02 0.22 18.81
C SER A 228 -28.62 -0.39 18.83
N ASP A 229 -28.15 -0.73 20.03
CA ASP A 229 -26.96 -1.53 20.28
C ASP A 229 -27.15 -2.96 19.74
N LYS A 230 -26.50 -3.28 18.62
CA LYS A 230 -26.08 -4.64 18.27
C LYS A 230 -24.68 -4.59 17.66
N VAL A 231 -23.68 -4.94 18.46
CA VAL A 231 -22.35 -5.30 17.97
C VAL A 231 -22.46 -6.71 17.41
N LEU A 232 -22.59 -6.82 16.08
CA LEU A 232 -22.32 -8.08 15.38
C LEU A 232 -20.82 -8.11 15.10
N GLU A 233 -20.12 -9.09 15.67
CA GLU A 233 -18.77 -9.44 15.24
C GLU A 233 -18.88 -10.05 13.84
N ILE A 234 -18.63 -9.23 12.82
CA ILE A 234 -18.54 -9.70 11.43
C ILE A 234 -17.05 -9.97 11.16
N ASP A 235 -16.72 -11.25 11.02
CA ASP A 235 -15.42 -11.73 10.55
C ASP A 235 -15.18 -11.23 9.12
N ILE A 236 -14.00 -10.68 8.85
CA ILE A 236 -13.67 -9.91 7.63
C ILE A 236 -13.44 -10.85 6.43
N ASN A 237 -14.06 -12.03 6.43
CA ASN A 237 -13.90 -13.05 5.39
C ASN A 237 -15.18 -13.36 4.60
N ASP A 238 -16.35 -12.89 5.04
CA ASP A 238 -17.59 -13.10 4.29
C ASP A 238 -18.15 -11.75 3.85
N LEU A 239 -18.02 -11.46 2.55
CA LEU A 239 -19.10 -11.00 1.67
C LEU A 239 -18.51 -10.48 0.35
N GLU A 240 -18.72 -11.27 -0.70
CA GLU A 240 -19.01 -10.72 -2.03
C GLU A 240 -20.18 -9.75 -1.89
N ILE A 241 -19.91 -8.45 -1.94
CA ILE A 241 -20.96 -7.46 -2.15
C ILE A 241 -20.82 -6.99 -3.59
N SER A 242 -21.76 -7.49 -4.39
CA SER A 242 -22.17 -7.01 -5.69
C SER A 242 -22.22 -5.48 -5.74
N SER A 243 -21.98 -4.92 -6.93
CA SER A 243 -21.83 -3.51 -7.32
C SER A 243 -23.00 -2.56 -7.00
N ALA A 244 -23.92 -2.91 -6.11
CA ALA A 244 -25.00 -2.03 -5.69
C ALA A 244 -24.59 -1.21 -4.45
N ILE A 245 -24.53 0.11 -4.60
CA ILE A 245 -24.67 1.04 -3.46
C ILE A 245 -26.01 0.69 -2.80
N PRO A 246 -26.06 0.24 -1.53
CA PRO A 246 -27.34 -0.01 -0.90
C PRO A 246 -28.09 1.31 -0.78
N GLU A 247 -29.26 1.37 -1.38
CA GLU A 247 -30.28 2.36 -1.06
C GLU A 247 -30.50 2.33 0.47
N LYS A 248 -30.67 3.51 1.08
CA LYS A 248 -30.81 3.68 2.54
C LYS A 248 -31.89 2.75 3.11
N THR A 249 -31.49 1.56 3.56
CA THR A 249 -32.35 0.69 4.34
C THR A 249 -32.39 1.24 5.76
N LYS A 250 -33.56 1.76 6.13
CA LYS A 250 -33.84 2.22 7.50
C LYS A 250 -33.60 1.06 8.48
N GLY A 251 -32.58 1.17 9.33
CA GLY A 251 -32.47 0.36 10.56
C GLY A 251 -31.29 -0.60 10.68
N ALA A 252 -30.38 -0.71 9.71
CA ALA A 252 -29.14 -1.48 9.87
C ALA A 252 -27.95 -0.51 10.03
N GLY A 253 -27.30 -0.51 11.20
CA GLY A 253 -26.09 0.29 11.43
C GLY A 253 -24.97 -0.13 10.48
N ASN A 254 -24.19 0.83 9.98
CA ASN A 254 -23.01 0.54 9.16
C ASN A 254 -22.02 -0.35 9.94
N PRO A 255 -21.58 -1.50 9.38
CA PRO A 255 -20.61 -2.34 10.06
C PRO A 255 -19.27 -1.61 10.21
N VAL A 256 -18.78 -1.51 11.45
CA VAL A 256 -17.48 -0.90 11.77
C VAL A 256 -16.39 -1.96 11.63
N ALA A 257 -15.66 -1.96 10.52
CA ALA A 257 -14.51 -2.84 10.33
C ALA A 257 -13.41 -2.55 11.37
N LYS A 258 -12.89 -3.59 12.03
CA LYS A 258 -11.77 -3.47 12.97
C LYS A 258 -10.46 -3.30 12.20
N ILE A 259 -10.06 -2.05 11.96
CA ILE A 259 -8.84 -1.71 11.25
C ILE A 259 -7.65 -1.85 12.21
N THR A 260 -6.69 -2.70 11.86
CA THR A 260 -5.48 -2.94 12.67
C THR A 260 -4.21 -2.60 11.88
N GLY A 261 -3.25 -1.95 12.55
CA GLY A 261 -1.99 -1.50 11.95
C GLY A 261 -2.10 -0.17 11.19
N GLU A 262 -0.99 0.57 11.09
CA GLU A 262 -0.94 1.93 10.50
C GLU A 262 -1.35 2.00 9.01
N LEU A 263 -1.28 0.87 8.28
CA LEU A 263 -1.74 0.74 6.88
C LEU A 263 -2.97 -0.16 6.70
N GLY A 264 -3.64 -0.57 7.79
CA GLY A 264 -4.81 -1.47 7.73
C GLY A 264 -5.97 -0.94 6.85
N GLY A 265 -6.02 0.38 6.67
CA GLY A 265 -6.96 1.06 5.78
C GLY A 265 -6.83 0.68 4.30
N ARG A 266 -5.67 0.18 3.85
CA ARG A 266 -5.40 -0.14 2.45
C ARG A 266 -5.89 -1.53 2.01
N SER A 267 -6.59 -2.26 2.88
CA SER A 267 -7.33 -3.48 2.50
C SER A 267 -8.66 -3.11 1.84
N ARG A 268 -9.25 -3.98 0.99
CA ARG A 268 -10.55 -3.68 0.33
C ARG A 268 -11.64 -3.28 1.32
N ALA A 269 -11.80 -4.06 2.40
CA ALA A 269 -12.79 -3.78 3.46
C ALA A 269 -12.42 -2.54 4.29
N GLY A 270 -11.15 -2.39 4.68
CA GLY A 270 -10.68 -1.22 5.42
C GLY A 270 -10.86 0.08 4.63
N ARG A 271 -10.60 0.03 3.33
CA ARG A 271 -10.73 1.15 2.42
C ARG A 271 -12.18 1.61 2.32
N SER A 272 -13.10 0.70 2.03
CA SER A 272 -14.53 1.02 1.96
C SER A 272 -15.04 1.65 3.26
N ALA A 273 -14.62 1.13 4.41
CA ALA A 273 -15.01 1.67 5.71
C ALA A 273 -14.45 3.08 5.97
N LEU A 274 -13.18 3.32 5.64
CA LEU A 274 -12.52 4.60 5.88
C LEU A 274 -12.92 5.69 4.91
N VAL A 275 -13.16 5.34 3.65
CA VAL A 275 -13.73 6.26 2.65
C VAL A 275 -15.06 6.79 3.17
N ALA A 276 -15.98 5.91 3.57
CA ALA A 276 -17.26 6.33 4.12
C ALA A 276 -17.11 7.16 5.41
N ARG A 277 -16.19 6.75 6.30
CA ARG A 277 -15.98 7.43 7.60
C ARG A 277 -15.41 8.83 7.48
N TYR A 278 -14.44 9.05 6.59
CA TYR A 278 -13.73 10.33 6.48
C TYR A 278 -14.22 11.20 5.34
N GLY A 279 -15.35 10.84 4.72
CA GLY A 279 -16.02 11.64 3.71
C GLY A 279 -15.41 11.50 2.32
N GLY A 280 -14.83 10.36 1.96
CA GLY A 280 -14.73 9.96 0.57
C GLY A 280 -16.08 9.45 0.05
N ASN A 281 -16.24 9.34 -1.27
CA ASN A 281 -17.47 8.85 -1.88
C ASN A 281 -17.18 8.03 -3.16
N ALA A 282 -18.23 7.47 -3.77
CA ALA A 282 -18.10 6.67 -4.99
C ALA A 282 -17.42 7.44 -6.14
N ALA A 283 -17.65 8.75 -6.24
CA ALA A 283 -17.05 9.58 -7.27
C ALA A 283 -15.54 9.79 -7.05
N SER A 284 -15.10 10.01 -5.81
CA SER A 284 -13.67 10.11 -5.47
C SER A 284 -12.96 8.78 -5.68
N GLU A 285 -13.58 7.67 -5.28
CA GLU A 285 -13.04 6.32 -5.51
C GLU A 285 -12.95 5.99 -7.01
N SER A 286 -13.96 6.41 -7.78
CA SER A 286 -13.92 6.26 -9.24
C SER A 286 -12.83 7.11 -9.88
N ALA A 287 -12.60 8.32 -9.37
CA ALA A 287 -11.52 9.17 -9.83
C ALA A 287 -10.14 8.55 -9.53
N VAL A 288 -9.94 7.98 -8.34
CA VAL A 288 -8.71 7.24 -8.01
C VAL A 288 -8.49 6.10 -8.98
N ARG A 289 -9.49 5.23 -9.19
CA ARG A 289 -9.38 4.09 -10.11
C ARG A 289 -9.00 4.51 -11.53
N ALA A 290 -9.68 5.53 -12.07
CA ALA A 290 -9.39 6.05 -13.40
C ALA A 290 -7.97 6.66 -13.50
N GLY A 291 -7.49 7.29 -12.41
CA GLY A 291 -6.12 7.78 -12.31
C GLY A 291 -5.08 6.65 -12.33
N LEU A 292 -5.33 5.56 -11.61
CA LEU A 292 -4.46 4.38 -11.63
C LEU A 292 -4.45 3.69 -12.99
N GLU A 293 -5.60 3.59 -13.65
CA GLU A 293 -5.71 3.06 -15.01
C GLU A 293 -4.96 3.94 -16.02
N TRP A 294 -5.05 5.26 -15.88
CA TRP A 294 -4.23 6.16 -16.68
C TRP A 294 -2.74 5.92 -16.43
N LEU A 295 -2.31 5.82 -15.17
CA LEU A 295 -0.91 5.53 -14.83
C LEU A 295 -0.45 4.18 -15.39
N SER A 296 -1.26 3.11 -15.29
CA SER A 296 -0.88 1.79 -15.81
C SER A 296 -0.70 1.79 -17.32
N ARG A 297 -1.53 2.53 -18.07
CA ARG A 297 -1.37 2.71 -19.52
C ARG A 297 -0.13 3.51 -19.90
N HIS A 298 0.41 4.30 -18.97
CA HIS A 298 1.57 5.17 -19.16
C HIS A 298 2.88 4.62 -18.59
N GLN A 299 2.92 3.33 -18.23
CA GLN A 299 4.17 2.64 -17.91
C GLN A 299 4.93 2.30 -19.20
N ASN A 300 6.25 2.46 -19.18
CA ASN A 300 7.13 1.99 -20.25
C ASN A 300 7.14 0.45 -20.26
N ALA A 301 6.77 -0.13 -21.40
CA ALA A 301 6.65 -1.58 -21.55
C ALA A 301 8.01 -2.30 -21.46
N ASP A 302 9.10 -1.64 -21.90
CA ASP A 302 10.42 -2.25 -22.05
C ASP A 302 11.13 -2.47 -20.70
N ASP A 303 11.11 -1.46 -19.82
CA ASP A 303 11.89 -1.45 -18.57
C ASP A 303 11.04 -1.28 -17.31
N GLY A 304 9.71 -1.09 -17.44
CA GLY A 304 8.82 -0.93 -16.31
C GLY A 304 8.82 0.45 -15.64
N SER A 305 9.56 1.42 -16.18
CA SER A 305 9.63 2.77 -15.63
C SER A 305 8.41 3.62 -16.00
N TRP A 306 8.28 4.76 -15.34
CA TRP A 306 7.46 5.87 -15.80
C TRP A 306 8.35 7.05 -16.19
N SER A 307 7.80 8.00 -16.95
CA SER A 307 8.48 9.23 -17.36
C SER A 307 7.58 10.44 -17.13
N PHE A 308 8.15 11.55 -16.66
CA PHE A 308 7.42 12.81 -16.57
C PHE A 308 7.05 13.38 -17.95
N ASP A 309 7.86 13.08 -18.99
CA ASP A 309 7.50 13.36 -20.38
C ASP A 309 6.22 12.60 -20.76
N HIS A 310 6.04 11.38 -20.23
CA HIS A 310 4.92 10.45 -20.45
C HIS A 310 4.57 10.18 -21.92
N VAL A 311 5.36 10.70 -22.87
CA VAL A 311 5.31 10.37 -24.28
C VAL A 311 6.13 9.11 -24.50
N HIS A 312 5.45 7.98 -24.68
CA HIS A 312 6.02 6.68 -25.04
C HIS A 312 5.20 6.07 -26.19
N ALA A 313 5.61 4.90 -26.69
CA ALA A 313 5.02 4.27 -27.87
C ALA A 313 3.49 4.04 -27.79
N GLY A 314 2.94 3.85 -26.58
CA GLY A 314 1.50 3.71 -26.36
C GLY A 314 0.72 5.03 -26.19
N CYS A 315 1.43 6.13 -25.92
CA CYS A 315 0.85 7.47 -25.84
C CYS A 315 0.94 8.22 -27.19
N GLN A 316 2.07 8.09 -27.89
CA GLN A 316 2.34 8.76 -29.17
C GLN A 316 2.10 10.27 -29.15
N GLY A 317 2.22 10.91 -27.98
CA GLY A 317 1.96 12.35 -27.80
C GLY A 317 0.47 12.72 -27.76
N SER A 318 -0.44 11.74 -27.62
CA SER A 318 -1.89 11.96 -27.56
C SER A 318 -2.34 12.67 -26.27
N CYS A 319 -1.53 12.59 -25.20
CA CYS A 319 -1.71 13.39 -24.00
C CYS A 319 -0.95 14.73 -24.10
N SER A 320 -1.60 15.81 -23.68
CA SER A 320 -0.97 17.14 -23.58
C SER A 320 -0.23 17.32 -22.25
N GLN A 321 0.59 18.37 -22.16
CA GLN A 321 1.29 18.80 -20.93
C GLN A 321 2.31 17.78 -20.41
N ALA A 322 3.17 17.30 -21.31
CA ALA A 322 4.38 16.57 -20.97
C ALA A 322 5.29 17.39 -20.04
N GLY A 323 5.89 16.70 -19.08
CA GLY A 323 6.89 17.29 -18.19
C GLY A 323 8.23 17.47 -18.89
N SER A 324 9.02 18.45 -18.43
CA SER A 324 10.35 18.72 -18.99
C SER A 324 11.46 17.81 -18.45
N LEU A 325 11.19 17.06 -17.38
CA LEU A 325 12.16 16.19 -16.69
C LEU A 325 12.26 14.80 -17.34
N LYS A 326 12.74 14.76 -18.59
CA LYS A 326 12.72 13.56 -19.44
C LYS A 326 13.53 12.37 -18.90
N ARG A 327 14.62 12.62 -18.16
CA ARG A 327 15.53 11.58 -17.66
C ARG A 327 15.28 11.18 -16.21
N SER A 328 14.43 11.92 -15.50
CA SER A 328 14.13 11.70 -14.08
C SER A 328 13.13 10.56 -13.85
N HIS A 329 13.34 9.42 -14.54
CA HIS A 329 12.46 8.25 -14.51
C HIS A 329 12.28 7.67 -13.10
N MET A 330 13.33 7.64 -12.29
CA MET A 330 13.24 7.19 -10.88
C MET A 330 12.17 7.97 -10.10
N GLY A 331 12.06 9.29 -10.35
CA GLY A 331 11.06 10.14 -9.71
C GLY A 331 9.64 9.87 -10.20
N ALA A 332 9.46 9.75 -11.52
CA ALA A 332 8.16 9.44 -12.11
C ALA A 332 7.67 8.05 -11.68
N THR A 333 8.56 7.05 -11.70
CA THR A 333 8.27 5.69 -11.23
C THR A 333 7.89 5.68 -9.75
N ALA A 334 8.61 6.41 -8.90
CA ALA A 334 8.27 6.50 -7.48
C ALA A 334 6.87 7.09 -7.25
N MET A 335 6.50 8.16 -7.97
CA MET A 335 5.17 8.78 -7.87
C MET A 335 4.04 7.83 -8.32
N ALA A 336 4.25 7.10 -9.42
CA ALA A 336 3.29 6.11 -9.90
C ALA A 336 3.13 4.95 -8.91
N LEU A 337 4.25 4.40 -8.40
CA LEU A 337 4.25 3.34 -7.39
C LEU A 337 3.56 3.77 -6.11
N LEU A 338 3.83 4.99 -5.62
CA LEU A 338 3.16 5.51 -4.44
C LEU A 338 1.64 5.55 -4.64
N SER A 339 1.17 6.00 -5.81
CA SER A 339 -0.26 6.02 -6.14
C SER A 339 -0.87 4.61 -6.11
N MET A 340 -0.19 3.63 -6.72
CA MET A 340 -0.66 2.24 -6.71
C MET A 340 -0.68 1.65 -5.29
N LEU A 341 0.41 1.79 -4.53
CA LEU A 341 0.54 1.30 -3.16
C LEU A 341 -0.46 1.94 -2.20
N GLY A 342 -0.79 3.22 -2.42
CA GLY A 342 -1.79 3.91 -1.62
C GLY A 342 -3.13 3.20 -1.72
N SER A 343 -3.51 2.84 -2.94
CA SER A 343 -4.75 2.13 -3.24
C SER A 343 -4.83 0.67 -2.80
N GLY A 344 -3.74 0.12 -2.25
CA GLY A 344 -3.66 -1.26 -1.78
C GLY A 344 -3.05 -2.22 -2.81
N GLU A 345 -2.63 -1.73 -3.96
CA GLU A 345 -2.01 -2.52 -5.02
C GLU A 345 -0.58 -2.89 -4.65
N THR A 346 -0.19 -4.14 -4.91
CA THR A 346 1.15 -4.64 -4.59
C THR A 346 1.64 -5.54 -5.72
N HIS A 347 2.94 -5.86 -5.72
CA HIS A 347 3.51 -6.87 -6.62
C HIS A 347 3.10 -8.32 -6.26
N PHE A 348 2.15 -8.51 -5.33
CA PHE A 348 1.59 -9.83 -4.98
C PHE A 348 0.08 -9.93 -5.16
N VAL A 349 -0.65 -8.84 -4.92
CA VAL A 349 -2.11 -8.76 -4.85
C VAL A 349 -2.56 -7.47 -5.51
N GLY A 350 -3.68 -7.53 -6.24
CA GLY A 350 -4.29 -6.39 -6.91
C GLY A 350 -4.26 -6.51 -8.43
N THR A 351 -4.99 -5.62 -9.09
CA THR A 351 -5.11 -5.55 -10.55
C THR A 351 -3.80 -5.13 -11.20
N TYR A 352 -3.04 -4.24 -10.57
CA TYR A 352 -1.83 -3.65 -11.16
C TYR A 352 -0.53 -4.36 -10.71
N ARG A 353 -0.63 -5.66 -10.40
CA ARG A 353 0.47 -6.43 -9.82
C ARG A 353 1.73 -6.43 -10.68
N GLU A 354 1.57 -6.59 -11.99
CA GLU A 354 2.68 -6.61 -12.94
C GLU A 354 3.34 -5.22 -13.03
N GLN A 355 2.54 -4.16 -13.09
CA GLN A 355 3.02 -2.79 -13.16
C GLN A 355 3.81 -2.43 -11.90
N VAL A 356 3.30 -2.79 -10.73
CA VAL A 356 3.98 -2.57 -9.44
C VAL A 356 5.28 -3.38 -9.38
N TYR A 357 5.28 -4.64 -9.83
CA TYR A 357 6.48 -5.47 -9.89
C TYR A 357 7.56 -4.83 -10.78
N LYS A 358 7.20 -4.49 -12.03
CA LYS A 358 8.10 -3.87 -13.01
C LYS A 358 8.65 -2.52 -12.53
N GLY A 359 7.82 -1.70 -11.89
CA GLY A 359 8.26 -0.43 -11.31
C GLY A 359 9.29 -0.61 -10.19
N PHE A 360 9.09 -1.58 -9.28
CA PHE A 360 10.08 -1.87 -8.25
C PHE A 360 11.36 -2.50 -8.83
N ASP A 361 11.22 -3.38 -9.82
CA ASP A 361 12.40 -3.95 -10.47
C ASP A 361 13.23 -2.85 -11.13
N TYR A 362 12.59 -1.90 -11.82
CA TYR A 362 13.26 -0.71 -12.35
C TYR A 362 14.00 0.07 -11.24
N LEU A 363 13.30 0.47 -10.16
CA LEU A 363 13.92 1.24 -9.08
C LEU A 363 15.13 0.52 -8.50
N LEU A 364 15.05 -0.81 -8.29
CA LEU A 364 16.12 -1.59 -7.67
C LEU A 364 17.26 -1.91 -8.63
N THR A 365 16.99 -2.00 -9.93
CA THR A 365 18.00 -2.24 -10.97
C THR A 365 18.85 -0.99 -11.21
N TYR A 366 18.24 0.20 -11.19
CA TYR A 366 18.94 1.47 -11.40
C TYR A 366 19.38 2.17 -10.10
N ALA A 367 19.08 1.58 -8.95
CA ALA A 367 19.60 2.04 -7.67
C ALA A 367 21.13 1.90 -7.62
N LYS A 368 21.81 2.93 -7.13
CA LYS A 368 23.26 2.93 -6.98
C LYS A 368 23.64 2.67 -5.52
N GLN A 369 24.35 1.58 -5.26
CA GLN A 369 24.93 1.36 -3.93
C GLN A 369 26.10 2.32 -3.72
N THR A 370 26.13 2.97 -2.56
CA THR A 370 27.16 3.92 -2.13
C THR A 370 27.63 3.55 -0.72
N PRO A 371 28.78 4.08 -0.26
CA PRO A 371 29.18 3.93 1.14
C PRO A 371 28.12 4.43 2.12
N ASP A 372 27.28 5.38 1.68
CA ASP A 372 26.25 6.04 2.48
C ASP A 372 24.89 5.34 2.47
N GLY A 373 24.72 4.31 1.66
CA GLY A 373 23.47 3.59 1.50
C GLY A 373 23.07 3.44 0.04
N LEU A 374 21.78 3.38 -0.23
CA LEU A 374 21.23 3.20 -1.56
C LEU A 374 20.76 4.54 -2.14
N ASP A 375 21.45 5.00 -3.17
CA ASP A 375 21.12 6.21 -3.92
C ASP A 375 20.10 5.87 -5.02
N LEU A 376 18.90 6.43 -4.87
CA LEU A 376 17.74 6.21 -5.75
C LEU A 376 17.47 7.41 -6.67
N ARG A 377 18.37 8.40 -6.70
CA ARG A 377 18.14 9.66 -7.43
C ARG A 377 18.21 9.48 -8.95
N GLY A 378 18.94 8.47 -9.43
CA GLY A 378 19.11 8.18 -10.86
C GLY A 378 19.69 9.38 -11.64
N ALA A 379 19.28 9.50 -12.91
CA ALA A 379 19.64 10.63 -13.77
C ALA A 379 18.79 11.89 -13.46
N ALA A 380 18.77 12.28 -12.18
CA ALA A 380 18.01 13.45 -11.71
C ALA A 380 18.40 14.73 -12.46
N GLU A 381 17.40 15.53 -12.82
CA GLU A 381 17.57 16.78 -13.56
C GLU A 381 17.26 17.99 -12.68
N GLY A 382 18.07 19.05 -12.81
CA GLY A 382 17.94 20.25 -12.00
C GLY A 382 17.98 19.95 -10.49
N ASN A 383 17.00 20.48 -9.77
CA ASN A 383 16.94 20.42 -8.30
C ASN A 383 16.13 19.23 -7.75
N THR A 384 15.94 18.17 -8.55
CA THR A 384 15.03 17.06 -8.23
C THR A 384 15.65 15.94 -7.41
N GLY A 385 16.98 15.84 -7.33
CA GLY A 385 17.68 14.68 -6.78
C GLY A 385 17.14 14.21 -5.42
N MET A 386 17.20 15.05 -4.38
CA MET A 386 16.73 14.63 -3.05
C MET A 386 15.21 14.45 -2.95
N TYR A 387 14.41 15.10 -3.81
CA TYR A 387 12.97 14.77 -3.90
C TYR A 387 12.77 13.33 -4.34
N ILE A 388 13.47 12.91 -5.40
CA ILE A 388 13.42 11.54 -5.92
C ILE A 388 13.86 10.55 -4.84
N GLN A 389 14.93 10.85 -4.10
CA GLN A 389 15.39 9.99 -3.01
C GLN A 389 14.28 9.76 -1.98
N GLY A 390 13.62 10.82 -1.51
CA GLY A 390 12.55 10.72 -0.52
C GLY A 390 11.36 9.92 -1.04
N LEU A 391 10.87 10.25 -2.24
CA LEU A 391 9.75 9.57 -2.89
C LEU A 391 10.01 8.08 -3.09
N ALA A 392 11.15 7.71 -3.66
CA ALA A 392 11.49 6.32 -3.94
C ALA A 392 11.71 5.53 -2.64
N THR A 393 12.35 6.13 -1.62
CA THR A 393 12.51 5.50 -0.30
C THR A 393 11.17 5.25 0.37
N MET A 394 10.24 6.23 0.29
CA MET A 394 8.88 6.08 0.79
C MET A 394 8.15 4.92 0.10
N ALA A 395 8.25 4.80 -1.23
CA ALA A 395 7.63 3.70 -1.98
C ALA A 395 8.17 2.33 -1.55
N LEU A 396 9.49 2.19 -1.39
CA LEU A 396 10.11 0.94 -0.92
C LEU A 396 9.63 0.56 0.50
N CYS A 397 9.58 1.54 1.42
CA CYS A 397 9.13 1.31 2.79
C CYS A 397 7.65 0.92 2.85
N GLU A 398 6.77 1.59 2.10
CA GLU A 398 5.35 1.22 2.03
C GLU A 398 5.17 -0.20 1.46
N ALA A 399 5.95 -0.56 0.43
CA ALA A 399 5.91 -1.89 -0.16
C ALA A 399 6.31 -3.00 0.83
N VAL A 400 7.25 -2.74 1.74
CA VAL A 400 7.60 -3.67 2.82
C VAL A 400 6.39 -3.94 3.71
N VAL A 401 5.72 -2.88 4.18
CA VAL A 401 4.57 -3.02 5.09
C VAL A 401 3.43 -3.77 4.39
N MET A 402 3.12 -3.39 3.16
CA MET A 402 2.05 -4.02 2.37
C MET A 402 2.33 -5.49 2.05
N SER A 403 3.57 -5.82 1.69
CA SER A 403 4.04 -7.19 1.48
C SER A 403 3.93 -8.05 2.73
N GLU A 404 4.30 -7.51 3.90
CA GLU A 404 4.15 -8.22 5.18
C GLU A 404 2.68 -8.48 5.52
N MET A 405 1.79 -7.51 5.27
CA MET A 405 0.36 -7.66 5.49
C MET A 405 -0.22 -8.77 4.62
N ALA A 406 0.10 -8.78 3.32
CA ALA A 406 -0.33 -9.82 2.39
C ALA A 406 0.14 -11.22 2.81
N LEU A 407 1.40 -11.36 3.27
CA LEU A 407 1.93 -12.64 3.75
C LEU A 407 1.27 -13.12 5.06
N LYS A 408 0.95 -12.21 5.99
CA LYS A 408 0.27 -12.53 7.26
C LYS A 408 -1.19 -12.96 7.06
N GLN A 409 -1.92 -12.29 6.16
CA GLN A 409 -3.30 -12.68 5.81
C GLN A 409 -3.35 -14.11 5.25
N ARG A 410 -2.41 -14.47 4.36
CA ARG A 410 -2.32 -15.82 3.77
C ARG A 410 -2.04 -16.91 4.82
N SER A 411 -1.31 -16.60 5.89
CA SER A 411 -1.04 -17.56 6.97
C SER A 411 -2.27 -17.91 7.80
N ARG A 412 -3.29 -17.04 7.84
CA ARG A 412 -4.54 -17.26 8.58
C ARG A 412 -5.61 -17.95 7.74
N SER A 413 -5.64 -17.69 6.44
CA SER A 413 -6.60 -18.27 5.49
C SER A 413 -6.29 -19.72 5.08
N SER A 414 -5.19 -20.33 5.54
CA SER A 414 -4.81 -21.71 5.14
C SER A 414 -5.74 -22.81 5.68
N ARG A 415 -6.84 -22.45 6.34
CA ARG A 415 -7.93 -23.36 6.76
C ARG A 415 -9.06 -23.46 5.72
N ALA A 416 -9.08 -22.60 4.70
CA ALA A 416 -10.04 -22.65 3.60
C ALA A 416 -9.36 -23.10 2.30
N LYS A 417 -9.99 -24.02 1.55
CA LYS A 417 -9.53 -24.53 0.25
C LYS A 417 -9.50 -23.40 -0.79
N THR A 418 -8.38 -22.70 -0.95
CA THR A 418 -8.20 -21.71 -2.02
C THR A 418 -7.56 -22.33 -3.27
N LYS A 419 -8.16 -22.06 -4.45
CA LYS A 419 -7.79 -22.52 -5.81
C LYS A 419 -6.29 -22.37 -6.13
N LYS A 420 -5.78 -23.27 -6.99
CA LYS A 420 -4.34 -23.54 -7.24
C LYS A 420 -3.63 -22.51 -8.12
N ASN A 421 -4.36 -21.75 -8.96
CA ASN A 421 -3.77 -20.96 -10.05
C ASN A 421 -3.45 -19.48 -9.73
N GLU A 422 -3.79 -18.97 -8.55
CA GLU A 422 -3.50 -17.58 -8.13
C GLU A 422 -2.34 -17.44 -7.13
N ARG A 423 -1.61 -18.53 -6.85
CA ARG A 423 -0.61 -18.54 -5.78
C ARG A 423 0.75 -18.04 -6.29
N VAL A 424 1.10 -16.80 -5.92
CA VAL A 424 2.53 -16.42 -5.84
C VAL A 424 3.19 -17.34 -4.81
N ASP A 425 4.28 -18.00 -5.22
CA ASP A 425 5.06 -18.90 -4.36
C ASP A 425 5.50 -18.14 -3.09
N ARG A 426 5.22 -18.73 -1.92
CA ARG A 426 5.58 -18.16 -0.61
C ARG A 426 7.09 -17.91 -0.50
N LYS A 427 7.92 -18.77 -1.11
CA LYS A 427 9.38 -18.59 -1.16
C LYS A 427 9.75 -17.34 -1.94
N VAL A 428 9.15 -17.14 -3.12
CA VAL A 428 9.35 -15.94 -3.96
C VAL A 428 8.91 -14.68 -3.22
N ALA A 429 7.73 -14.71 -2.59
CA ALA A 429 7.23 -13.56 -1.84
C ALA A 429 8.11 -13.21 -0.62
N THR A 430 8.64 -14.23 0.08
CA THR A 430 9.57 -14.04 1.20
C THR A 430 10.92 -13.48 0.73
N ALA A 431 11.46 -13.97 -0.39
CA ALA A 431 12.70 -13.48 -0.97
C ALA A 431 12.57 -12.03 -1.45
N SER A 432 11.47 -11.69 -2.13
CA SER A 432 11.16 -10.32 -2.55
C SER A 432 11.05 -9.39 -1.34
N LEU A 433 10.32 -9.78 -0.29
CA LEU A 433 10.23 -8.99 0.94
C LEU A 433 11.62 -8.77 1.57
N LYS A 434 12.48 -9.79 1.62
CA LYS A 434 13.86 -9.65 2.12
C LYS A 434 14.65 -8.62 1.31
N ARG A 435 14.56 -8.67 -0.03
CA ARG A 435 15.21 -7.69 -0.93
C ARG A 435 14.69 -6.27 -0.67
N LEU A 436 13.37 -6.10 -0.57
CA LEU A 436 12.73 -4.81 -0.28
C LEU A 436 13.13 -4.26 1.08
N ARG A 437 13.20 -5.08 2.14
CA ARG A 437 13.64 -4.65 3.47
C ARG A 437 15.09 -4.16 3.44
N ALA A 438 15.98 -4.91 2.80
CA ALA A 438 17.39 -4.52 2.68
C ALA A 438 17.57 -3.21 1.90
N ALA A 439 16.89 -3.09 0.74
CA ALA A 439 16.91 -1.88 -0.06
C ALA A 439 16.33 -0.67 0.69
N SER A 440 15.20 -0.84 1.39
CA SER A 440 14.57 0.21 2.21
C SER A 440 15.51 0.73 3.29
N GLN A 441 16.16 -0.17 4.05
CA GLN A 441 17.11 0.25 5.09
C GLN A 441 18.30 1.00 4.50
N LEU A 442 18.86 0.53 3.38
CA LEU A 442 19.98 1.23 2.73
C LEU A 442 19.55 2.60 2.18
N ALA A 443 18.34 2.72 1.63
CA ALA A 443 17.81 3.99 1.13
C ALA A 443 17.56 5.00 2.27
N LEU A 444 17.06 4.54 3.42
CA LEU A 444 16.95 5.34 4.64
C LEU A 444 18.32 5.76 5.18
N ASN A 445 19.30 4.85 5.17
CA ASN A 445 20.68 5.19 5.55
C ASN A 445 21.22 6.34 4.69
N PHE A 446 20.96 6.30 3.38
CA PHE A 446 21.35 7.38 2.47
C PHE A 446 20.68 8.70 2.86
N ILE A 447 19.36 8.71 3.11
CA ILE A 447 18.64 9.91 3.57
C ILE A 447 19.28 10.48 4.86
N MET A 448 19.50 9.62 5.86
CA MET A 448 20.06 10.02 7.15
C MET A 448 21.48 10.60 7.01
N ARG A 449 22.32 10.03 6.13
CA ARG A 449 23.68 10.54 5.88
C ARG A 449 23.72 11.75 4.94
N ALA A 450 22.72 11.92 4.10
CA ALA A 450 22.57 13.07 3.23
C ALA A 450 22.11 14.33 3.99
N GLN A 451 21.64 14.20 5.23
CA GLN A 451 21.22 15.33 6.06
C GLN A 451 22.38 16.29 6.30
N ASP A 452 22.09 17.59 6.23
CA ASP A 452 23.09 18.61 6.47
C ASP A 452 23.54 18.60 7.95
N PRO A 453 24.85 18.48 8.22
CA PRO A 453 25.35 18.43 9.60
C PRO A 453 25.29 19.77 10.33
N ALA A 454 25.22 20.90 9.61
CA ALA A 454 25.26 22.23 10.21
C ALA A 454 23.87 22.74 10.61
N ASN A 455 22.87 22.58 9.74
CA ASN A 455 21.51 23.08 10.01
C ASN A 455 20.45 21.98 10.14
N GLY A 456 20.77 20.72 9.91
CA GLY A 456 19.86 19.58 10.09
C GLY A 456 18.80 19.40 9.01
N GLY A 457 18.79 20.24 7.97
CA GLY A 457 17.86 20.13 6.86
C GLY A 457 18.36 19.24 5.72
N TRP A 458 17.55 19.19 4.66
CA TRP A 458 17.94 18.62 3.37
C TRP A 458 17.65 19.63 2.26
N ARG A 459 18.52 19.67 1.27
CA ARG A 459 18.35 20.47 0.05
C ARG A 459 18.51 19.58 -1.17
N TYR A 460 18.70 20.17 -2.35
CA TYR A 460 18.77 19.43 -3.61
C TYR A 460 20.00 18.50 -3.73
N GLN A 461 21.07 18.79 -3.00
CA GLN A 461 22.28 17.97 -2.92
C GLN A 461 22.51 17.47 -1.48
N PRO A 462 23.05 16.25 -1.30
CA PRO A 462 23.43 15.73 0.00
C PRO A 462 24.37 16.68 0.73
N ARG A 463 24.13 16.89 2.04
CA ARG A 463 24.98 17.66 2.94
C ARG A 463 25.22 19.12 2.52
N LYS A 464 24.22 19.75 1.87
CA LYS A 464 24.29 21.13 1.35
C LYS A 464 23.09 21.98 1.81
N GLY A 465 22.97 22.18 3.12
CA GLY A 465 21.94 23.00 3.75
C GLY A 465 20.55 22.36 3.74
N GLY A 466 19.52 23.21 3.87
CA GLY A 466 18.15 22.75 4.04
C GLY A 466 17.12 23.68 3.42
N ASP A 467 16.08 23.10 2.84
CA ASP A 467 14.81 23.76 2.54
C ASP A 467 13.63 22.95 3.10
N THR A 468 12.55 23.63 3.46
CA THR A 468 11.36 23.00 4.07
C THR A 468 10.70 21.98 3.15
N SER A 469 10.73 22.21 1.83
CA SER A 469 10.07 21.33 0.85
C SER A 469 10.74 19.96 0.69
N VAL A 470 12.06 19.90 0.58
CA VAL A 470 12.82 18.65 0.50
C VAL A 470 12.78 17.95 1.85
N LEU A 471 12.87 18.69 2.95
CA LEU A 471 12.72 18.13 4.30
C LEU A 471 11.38 17.40 4.45
N GLY A 472 10.28 17.98 3.97
CA GLY A 472 8.96 17.33 4.02
C GLY A 472 8.98 15.92 3.44
N TRP A 473 9.54 15.75 2.24
CA TRP A 473 9.66 14.43 1.60
C TRP A 473 10.59 13.47 2.35
N GLN A 474 11.69 13.97 2.92
CA GLN A 474 12.57 13.11 3.73
C GLN A 474 11.89 12.67 5.01
N VAL A 475 11.19 13.57 5.72
CA VAL A 475 10.46 13.24 6.95
C VAL A 475 9.35 12.22 6.68
N MET A 476 8.61 12.35 5.58
CA MET A 476 7.64 11.34 5.17
C MET A 476 8.29 9.98 4.90
N ALA A 477 9.43 9.95 4.20
CA ALA A 477 10.16 8.70 3.97
C ALA A 477 10.66 8.06 5.28
N LEU A 478 11.19 8.87 6.21
CA LEU A 478 11.61 8.40 7.54
C LEU A 478 10.41 7.85 8.33
N LYS A 479 9.24 8.51 8.28
CA LYS A 479 8.01 8.03 8.90
C LYS A 479 7.54 6.69 8.29
N SER A 480 7.56 6.55 6.96
CA SER A 480 7.29 5.27 6.31
C SER A 480 8.30 4.19 6.69
N GLY A 481 9.56 4.54 6.91
CA GLY A 481 10.59 3.66 7.46
C GLY A 481 10.25 3.17 8.87
N GLN A 482 9.79 4.06 9.75
CA GLN A 482 9.32 3.68 11.10
C GLN A 482 8.14 2.71 11.02
N MET A 483 7.17 2.97 10.14
CA MET A 483 6.01 2.08 9.91
C MET A 483 6.47 0.68 9.42
N ALA A 484 7.51 0.64 8.59
CA ALA A 484 8.17 -0.59 8.12
C ALA A 484 9.10 -1.25 9.16
N LYS A 485 9.19 -0.68 10.37
CA LYS A 485 10.08 -1.11 11.45
C LYS A 485 11.55 -1.14 11.02
N MET A 486 11.94 -0.14 10.23
CA MET A 486 13.33 0.11 9.86
C MET A 486 14.01 0.95 10.94
N GLN A 487 15.34 0.86 10.99
CA GLN A 487 16.13 1.64 11.93
C GLN A 487 16.25 3.08 11.44
N ILE A 488 15.79 4.01 12.26
CA ILE A 488 15.93 5.45 12.06
C ILE A 488 16.73 6.01 13.23
N LEU A 489 17.77 6.79 12.93
CA LEU A 489 18.61 7.41 13.95
C LEU A 489 17.83 8.53 14.65
N PRO A 490 17.70 8.52 15.99
CA PRO A 490 17.01 9.58 16.73
C PRO A 490 17.61 10.97 16.47
N ASP A 491 18.94 11.03 16.27
CA ASP A 491 19.64 12.28 15.95
C ASP A 491 19.16 12.90 14.63
N THR A 492 18.79 12.08 13.64
CA THR A 492 18.24 12.59 12.36
C THR A 492 16.92 13.33 12.60
N ILE A 493 16.04 12.78 13.44
CA ILE A 493 14.75 13.39 13.78
C ILE A 493 14.97 14.68 14.57
N ARG A 494 15.88 14.66 15.55
CA ARG A 494 16.27 15.84 16.34
C ARG A 494 16.77 16.97 15.44
N LYS A 495 17.65 16.66 14.47
CA LYS A 495 18.16 17.62 13.49
C LYS A 495 17.09 18.16 12.56
N ALA A 496 16.14 17.33 12.12
CA ALA A 496 15.00 17.79 11.33
C ALA A 496 14.13 18.78 12.13
N SER A 497 13.91 18.52 13.42
CA SER A 497 13.24 19.47 14.32
C SER A 497 14.02 20.77 14.45
N TYR A 498 15.33 20.70 14.67
CA TYR A 498 16.21 21.87 14.76
C TYR A 498 16.16 22.73 13.49
N TYR A 499 16.15 22.10 12.31
CA TYR A 499 15.96 22.84 11.07
C TYR A 499 14.61 23.55 11.03
N LEU A 500 13.52 22.85 11.38
CA LEU A 500 12.17 23.44 11.42
C LEU A 500 12.11 24.62 12.41
N ASP A 501 12.81 24.53 13.54
CA ASP A 501 12.94 25.63 14.50
C ASP A 501 13.63 26.86 13.89
N SER A 502 14.58 26.66 12.97
CA SER A 502 15.30 27.76 12.30
C SER A 502 14.49 28.49 11.22
N VAL A 503 13.43 27.87 10.70
CA VAL A 503 12.60 28.42 9.60
C VAL A 503 11.16 28.72 10.02
N GLN A 504 10.83 28.54 11.30
CA GLN A 504 9.50 28.81 11.83
C GLN A 504 9.26 30.30 12.11
N ILE A 505 7.99 30.67 12.14
CA ILE A 505 7.49 31.93 12.68
C ILE A 505 6.32 31.62 13.63
N ASP A 506 6.01 32.56 14.52
CA ASP A 506 4.89 32.46 15.48
C ASP A 506 4.94 31.17 16.30
N GLY A 507 6.13 30.86 16.84
CA GLY A 507 6.37 29.68 17.67
C GLY A 507 6.18 28.33 16.96
N GLY A 508 6.13 28.31 15.62
CA GLY A 508 5.90 27.08 14.86
C GLY A 508 4.50 26.94 14.27
N ALA A 509 3.69 28.00 14.33
CA ALA A 509 2.39 28.04 13.66
C ALA A 509 2.50 28.27 12.15
N ALA A 510 3.62 28.80 11.66
CA ALA A 510 3.92 28.94 10.24
C ALA A 510 5.40 28.75 9.94
N TYR A 511 5.72 28.48 8.67
CA TYR A 511 7.07 28.10 8.24
C TYR A 511 7.44 28.73 6.90
N GLY A 512 8.70 29.12 6.78
CA GLY A 512 9.29 29.62 5.53
C GLY A 512 10.04 28.56 4.75
N TYR A 513 10.74 29.01 3.71
CA TYR A 513 11.41 28.11 2.76
C TYR A 513 12.83 27.71 3.20
N THR A 514 13.70 28.71 3.40
CA THR A 514 15.09 28.53 3.87
C THR A 514 15.40 29.43 5.07
N GLY A 515 14.40 30.13 5.58
CA GLY A 515 14.47 31.07 6.68
C GLY A 515 13.05 31.42 7.16
N PRO A 516 12.92 32.15 8.27
CA PRO A 516 11.63 32.43 8.90
C PRO A 516 10.80 33.39 8.03
N GLN A 517 9.76 32.84 7.39
CA GLN A 517 8.82 33.61 6.58
C GLN A 517 7.48 32.91 6.56
N ARG A 518 6.36 33.62 6.73
CA ARG A 518 5.04 33.02 6.56
C ARG A 518 4.78 32.72 5.07
N LYS A 519 4.72 31.45 4.70
CA LYS A 519 4.26 30.98 3.39
C LYS A 519 3.31 29.81 3.56
N VAL A 520 2.19 29.82 2.84
CA VAL A 520 1.11 28.83 2.99
C VAL A 520 1.60 27.40 2.71
N SER A 521 2.27 27.18 1.56
CA SER A 521 2.72 25.85 1.15
C SER A 521 3.77 25.26 2.09
N THR A 522 4.81 26.02 2.47
CA THR A 522 5.81 25.54 3.44
C THR A 522 5.27 25.46 4.85
N THR A 523 4.23 26.23 5.21
CA THR A 523 3.52 26.05 6.48
C THR A 523 2.84 24.69 6.55
N ALA A 524 2.14 24.27 5.48
CA ALA A 524 1.57 22.93 5.42
C ALA A 524 2.64 21.83 5.53
N VAL A 525 3.78 21.99 4.85
CA VAL A 525 4.90 21.03 4.93
C VAL A 525 5.51 20.99 6.33
N GLY A 526 5.76 22.15 6.95
CA GLY A 526 6.35 22.26 8.28
C GLY A 526 5.44 21.67 9.36
N LEU A 527 4.14 21.99 9.34
CA LEU A 527 3.16 21.43 10.26
C LEU A 527 3.04 19.92 10.10
N LEU A 528 2.95 19.40 8.87
CA LEU A 528 2.93 17.94 8.64
C LEU A 528 4.19 17.26 9.19
N SER A 529 5.35 17.88 8.94
CA SER A 529 6.63 17.37 9.44
C SER A 529 6.65 17.34 10.97
N ARG A 530 6.17 18.40 11.64
CA ARG A 530 6.00 18.43 13.10
C ARG A 530 5.11 17.32 13.63
N MET A 531 3.97 17.07 12.97
CA MET A 531 3.07 15.97 13.33
C MET A 531 3.79 14.61 13.24
N TYR A 532 4.57 14.37 12.18
CA TYR A 532 5.29 13.11 11.99
C TYR A 532 6.51 12.92 12.90
N ILE A 533 7.16 13.99 13.35
CA ILE A 533 8.27 13.91 14.30
C ILE A 533 7.82 13.96 15.77
N GLY A 534 6.51 14.07 16.04
CA GLY A 534 5.94 13.77 17.35
C GLY A 534 5.20 14.92 18.05
N TRP A 535 4.95 16.05 17.40
CA TRP A 535 4.08 17.07 17.98
C TRP A 535 2.69 16.50 18.26
N GLY A 536 2.17 16.76 19.46
CA GLY A 536 0.84 16.32 19.88
C GLY A 536 -0.23 17.35 19.56
N ARG A 537 -1.50 16.94 19.56
CA ARG A 537 -2.65 17.83 19.33
C ARG A 537 -2.73 19.00 20.34
N LYS A 538 -2.12 18.86 21.52
CA LYS A 538 -2.12 19.89 22.58
C LYS A 538 -1.10 21.01 22.32
N GLU A 539 -0.27 20.90 21.29
CA GLU A 539 0.70 21.92 20.94
C GLU A 539 -0.02 23.17 20.40
N PRO A 540 0.01 24.32 21.09
CA PRO A 540 -0.75 25.50 20.69
C PRO A 540 -0.34 26.04 19.31
N ALA A 541 0.95 25.95 18.98
CA ALA A 541 1.46 26.35 17.67
C ALA A 541 0.86 25.50 16.54
N LEU A 542 0.71 24.19 16.78
CA LEU A 542 0.09 23.27 15.82
C LEU A 542 -1.39 23.61 15.59
N GLU A 543 -2.14 23.83 16.68
CA GLU A 543 -3.56 24.23 16.59
C GLU A 543 -3.72 25.54 15.81
N SER A 544 -2.89 26.55 16.11
CA SER A 544 -2.92 27.83 15.40
C SER A 544 -2.58 27.67 13.92
N GLY A 545 -1.59 26.84 13.58
CA GLY A 545 -1.22 26.55 12.20
C GLY A 545 -2.33 25.82 11.45
N VAL A 546 -2.99 24.86 12.09
CA VAL A 546 -4.15 24.16 11.52
C VAL A 546 -5.30 25.11 11.24
N LYS A 547 -5.66 26.00 12.18
CA LYS A 547 -6.70 27.01 11.97
C LYS A 547 -6.37 27.93 10.80
N PHE A 548 -5.11 28.33 10.66
CA PHE A 548 -4.64 29.10 9.52
C PHE A 548 -4.83 28.35 8.19
N LEU A 549 -4.47 27.07 8.12
CA LEU A 549 -4.68 26.27 6.91
C LEU A 549 -6.17 26.04 6.60
N ALA A 550 -6.99 25.76 7.62
CA ALA A 550 -8.43 25.57 7.47
C ALA A 550 -9.12 26.83 6.95
N ALA A 551 -8.73 28.01 7.47
CA ALA A 551 -9.22 29.30 7.00
C ALA A 551 -8.74 29.64 5.58
N THR A 552 -7.54 29.19 5.20
CA THR A 552 -6.99 29.41 3.85
C THR A 552 -7.74 28.56 2.80
N GLY A 553 -8.07 27.31 3.15
CA GLY A 553 -8.81 26.39 2.29
C GLY A 553 -8.01 25.87 1.08
N PRO A 554 -8.58 24.93 0.31
CA PRO A 554 -7.91 24.38 -0.87
C PRO A 554 -7.64 25.42 -1.97
N SER A 555 -6.48 25.33 -2.60
CA SER A 555 -6.12 26.14 -3.76
C SER A 555 -6.53 25.47 -5.08
N ARG A 556 -7.00 26.24 -6.06
CA ARG A 556 -7.24 25.71 -7.42
C ARG A 556 -5.95 25.51 -8.22
N ASN A 557 -4.89 26.25 -7.87
CA ASN A 557 -3.68 26.40 -8.67
C ASN A 557 -2.39 26.07 -7.89
N ASP A 558 -2.49 25.37 -6.75
CA ASP A 558 -1.34 24.89 -5.98
C ASP A 558 -1.62 23.49 -5.42
N MET A 559 -1.46 22.48 -6.28
CA MET A 559 -1.72 21.09 -5.87
C MET A 559 -0.64 20.58 -4.92
N TYR A 560 0.58 21.10 -5.01
CA TYR A 560 1.65 20.82 -4.07
C TYR A 560 1.26 21.23 -2.65
N TYR A 561 0.77 22.46 -2.46
CA TYR A 561 0.18 22.89 -1.19
C TYR A 561 -0.97 21.98 -0.74
N ASN A 562 -1.94 21.75 -1.63
CA ASN A 562 -3.13 20.96 -1.29
C ASN A 562 -2.78 19.57 -0.80
N TYR A 563 -1.80 18.91 -1.41
CA TYR A 563 -1.35 17.58 -1.01
C TYR A 563 -0.88 17.55 0.45
N TYR A 564 -0.08 18.53 0.88
CA TYR A 564 0.40 18.61 2.26
C TYR A 564 -0.71 19.05 3.22
N ALA A 565 -1.46 20.10 2.87
CA ALA A 565 -2.51 20.64 3.73
C ALA A 565 -3.65 19.64 3.95
N THR A 566 -4.00 18.85 2.93
CA THR A 566 -4.99 17.76 3.06
C THR A 566 -4.54 16.74 4.10
N GLN A 567 -3.26 16.36 4.14
CA GLN A 567 -2.75 15.43 5.16
C GLN A 567 -2.76 16.05 6.56
N VAL A 568 -2.37 17.32 6.70
CA VAL A 568 -2.43 18.05 7.98
C VAL A 568 -3.85 18.05 8.54
N LEU A 569 -4.82 18.47 7.71
CA LEU A 569 -6.21 18.55 8.15
C LEU A 569 -6.82 17.16 8.34
N HIS A 570 -6.46 16.15 7.55
CA HIS A 570 -6.90 14.78 7.78
C HIS A 570 -6.40 14.22 9.12
N HIS A 571 -5.12 14.45 9.46
CA HIS A 571 -4.58 14.05 10.75
C HIS A 571 -5.21 14.80 11.91
N TRP A 572 -5.55 16.07 11.72
CA TRP A 572 -6.31 16.86 12.69
C TRP A 572 -7.75 16.36 12.86
N GLY A 573 -8.44 16.04 11.78
CA GLY A 573 -9.85 15.66 11.79
C GLY A 573 -10.77 16.81 12.26
N GLY A 574 -12.00 16.47 12.63
CA GLY A 574 -12.97 17.46 13.12
C GLY A 574 -13.58 18.31 12.00
N GLU A 575 -14.15 19.45 12.38
CA GLU A 575 -14.83 20.37 11.47
C GLU A 575 -13.87 20.93 10.41
N GLU A 576 -12.61 21.21 10.79
CA GLU A 576 -11.58 21.70 9.88
C GLU A 576 -11.34 20.73 8.72
N TRP A 577 -11.32 19.42 9.03
CA TRP A 577 -11.21 18.37 8.01
C TRP A 577 -12.46 18.28 7.15
N GLU A 578 -13.65 18.26 7.75
CA GLU A 578 -14.92 18.10 7.02
C GLU A 578 -15.12 19.21 5.99
N ASN A 579 -14.84 20.46 6.39
CA ASN A 579 -14.94 21.63 5.54
C ASN A 579 -13.90 21.60 4.40
N TRP A 580 -12.64 21.29 4.72
CA TRP A 580 -11.58 21.15 3.71
C TRP A 580 -11.90 20.06 2.70
N ASN A 581 -12.22 18.86 3.19
CA ASN A 581 -12.41 17.68 2.38
C ASN A 581 -13.58 17.83 1.41
N LYS A 582 -14.67 18.46 1.85
CA LYS A 582 -15.82 18.75 0.97
C LYS A 582 -15.38 19.54 -0.26
N VAL A 583 -14.56 20.59 -0.09
CA VAL A 583 -14.11 21.43 -1.21
C VAL A 583 -13.07 20.69 -2.06
N MET A 584 -12.05 20.10 -1.41
CA MET A 584 -10.93 19.46 -2.09
C MET A 584 -11.38 18.26 -2.93
N ARG A 585 -12.22 17.38 -2.38
CA ARG A 585 -12.74 16.19 -3.08
C ARG A 585 -13.53 16.60 -4.33
N GLU A 586 -14.46 17.54 -4.19
CA GLU A 586 -15.29 17.99 -5.31
C GLU A 586 -14.46 18.69 -6.39
N GLN A 587 -13.45 19.47 -6.00
CA GLN A 587 -12.54 20.09 -6.95
C GLN A 587 -11.86 19.03 -7.82
N LEU A 588 -11.24 18.01 -7.21
CA LEU A 588 -10.50 16.98 -7.95
C LEU A 588 -11.41 16.11 -8.82
N VAL A 589 -12.58 15.70 -8.31
CA VAL A 589 -13.54 14.89 -9.07
C VAL A 589 -14.07 15.65 -10.29
N LYS A 590 -14.30 16.96 -10.17
CA LYS A 590 -14.80 17.79 -11.28
C LYS A 590 -13.73 18.11 -12.31
N SER A 591 -12.47 18.27 -11.89
CA SER A 591 -11.36 18.62 -12.80
C SER A 591 -10.73 17.42 -13.52
N GLN A 592 -11.09 16.18 -13.18
CA GLN A 592 -10.53 14.99 -13.83
C GLN A 592 -10.94 14.93 -15.30
N ARG A 593 -9.98 14.62 -16.18
CA ARG A 593 -10.25 14.37 -17.60
C ARG A 593 -11.07 13.09 -17.75
N ARG A 594 -12.18 13.15 -18.50
CA ARG A 594 -13.09 11.99 -18.71
C ARG A 594 -13.10 11.43 -20.12
N LYS A 595 -12.39 12.06 -21.06
CA LYS A 595 -12.43 11.73 -22.49
C LYS A 595 -11.04 11.69 -23.10
N GLY A 596 -10.93 10.92 -24.18
CA GLY A 596 -9.70 10.78 -24.96
C GLY A 596 -8.59 10.05 -24.20
N HIS A 597 -7.39 10.10 -24.76
CA HIS A 597 -6.23 9.37 -24.22
C HIS A 597 -5.85 9.80 -22.78
N ALA A 598 -6.11 11.08 -22.46
CA ALA A 598 -5.91 11.67 -21.14
C ALA A 598 -6.99 11.31 -20.11
N ALA A 599 -8.02 10.53 -20.45
CA ALA A 599 -9.07 10.13 -19.50
C ALA A 599 -8.46 9.45 -18.25
N GLY A 600 -8.91 9.88 -17.08
CA GLY A 600 -8.38 9.46 -15.77
C GLY A 600 -7.31 10.39 -15.19
N SER A 601 -6.68 11.25 -16.00
CA SER A 601 -5.63 12.19 -15.55
C SER A 601 -6.16 13.56 -15.14
N TRP A 602 -5.25 14.41 -14.64
CA TRP A 602 -5.50 15.82 -14.35
C TRP A 602 -4.58 16.74 -15.15
N ASP A 603 -5.13 17.86 -15.62
CA ASP A 603 -4.35 18.92 -16.28
C ASP A 603 -3.45 19.63 -15.26
N VAL A 604 -2.25 20.02 -15.68
CA VAL A 604 -1.28 20.74 -14.85
C VAL A 604 -1.84 22.10 -14.47
N ALA A 605 -2.21 22.25 -13.19
CA ALA A 605 -2.86 23.44 -12.64
C ALA A 605 -1.92 24.35 -11.80
N ASP A 606 -0.72 23.88 -11.44
CA ASP A 606 0.19 24.65 -10.58
C ASP A 606 1.57 24.92 -11.21
N SER A 607 2.27 25.91 -10.64
CA SER A 607 3.61 26.31 -11.10
C SER A 607 4.69 25.26 -10.85
N HIS A 608 4.53 24.41 -9.84
CA HIS A 608 5.47 23.35 -9.46
C HIS A 608 5.40 22.16 -10.43
N GLY A 609 4.22 21.93 -11.02
CA GLY A 609 3.89 20.80 -11.86
C GLY A 609 4.33 20.97 -13.30
N ARG A 610 4.80 22.14 -13.73
CA ARG A 610 5.29 22.35 -15.11
C ARG A 610 6.42 21.39 -15.48
N SER A 611 7.38 21.21 -14.57
CA SER A 611 8.52 20.31 -14.83
C SER A 611 8.15 18.83 -14.75
N GLY A 612 7.21 18.46 -13.85
CA GLY A 612 6.72 17.09 -13.70
C GLY A 612 5.59 16.70 -14.66
N GLY A 613 4.96 17.67 -15.30
CA GLY A 613 3.87 17.47 -16.27
C GLY A 613 2.62 16.79 -15.69
N ARG A 614 1.80 16.27 -16.61
CA ARG A 614 0.55 15.55 -16.32
C ARG A 614 0.73 14.36 -15.39
N LEU A 615 1.85 13.63 -15.50
CA LEU A 615 2.10 12.48 -14.63
C LEU A 615 2.24 12.92 -13.17
N TYR A 616 3.05 13.94 -12.91
CA TYR A 616 3.20 14.51 -11.56
C TYR A 616 1.85 14.98 -10.98
N MET A 617 1.11 15.74 -11.77
CA MET A 617 -0.18 16.28 -11.35
C MET A 617 -1.19 15.16 -11.06
N THR A 618 -1.25 14.14 -11.93
CA THR A 618 -2.14 12.99 -11.75
C THR A 618 -1.78 12.21 -10.51
N SER A 619 -0.50 11.92 -10.27
CA SER A 619 -0.07 11.24 -9.05
C SER A 619 -0.40 12.03 -7.78
N LEU A 620 -0.18 13.35 -7.74
CA LEU A 620 -0.57 14.16 -6.57
C LEU A 620 -2.09 14.17 -6.35
N CYS A 621 -2.89 14.30 -7.42
CA CYS A 621 -4.35 14.29 -7.32
C CYS A 621 -4.85 12.94 -6.81
N VAL A 622 -4.32 11.84 -7.35
CA VAL A 622 -4.62 10.49 -6.87
C VAL A 622 -4.28 10.40 -5.40
N MET A 623 -3.01 10.58 -5.01
CA MET A 623 -2.56 10.44 -3.62
C MET A 623 -3.34 11.32 -2.62
N THR A 624 -3.81 12.49 -3.05
CA THR A 624 -4.66 13.37 -2.23
C THR A 624 -6.05 12.76 -1.99
N LEU A 625 -6.65 12.14 -3.01
CA LEU A 625 -7.92 11.41 -2.86
C LEU A 625 -7.77 10.09 -2.08
N GLU A 626 -6.55 9.56 -1.94
CA GLU A 626 -6.29 8.34 -1.16
C GLU A 626 -6.17 8.59 0.35
N VAL A 627 -6.12 9.85 0.77
CA VAL A 627 -5.76 10.26 2.14
C VAL A 627 -6.57 9.53 3.22
N TYR A 628 -7.85 9.25 2.94
CA TYR A 628 -8.80 8.60 3.86
C TYR A 628 -8.30 7.26 4.41
N TYR A 629 -7.64 6.47 3.57
CA TYR A 629 -7.19 5.11 3.89
C TYR A 629 -5.68 4.94 3.83
N ARG A 630 -4.99 5.86 3.14
CA ARG A 630 -3.54 5.87 3.01
C ARG A 630 -2.83 6.26 4.32
N HIS A 631 -3.41 7.21 5.05
CA HIS A 631 -2.83 7.81 6.26
C HIS A 631 -3.85 7.81 7.41
N LEU A 632 -3.79 6.83 8.33
CA LEU A 632 -4.70 6.86 9.48
C LEU A 632 -4.50 8.15 10.33
N PRO A 633 -5.58 8.82 10.79
CA PRO A 633 -5.46 10.05 11.57
C PRO A 633 -4.62 9.86 12.84
N LEU A 634 -3.64 10.74 13.06
CA LEU A 634 -2.71 10.64 14.19
C LEU A 634 -3.37 11.00 15.53
N TYR A 635 -4.30 11.95 15.53
CA TYR A 635 -4.87 12.52 16.75
C TYR A 635 -6.30 12.07 17.06
N GLN A 636 -6.86 11.16 16.26
CA GLN A 636 -8.14 10.55 16.62
C GLN A 636 -7.94 9.52 17.72
N GLN A 637 -8.60 9.77 18.85
CA GLN A 637 -8.49 8.98 20.06
C GLN A 637 -8.86 7.50 19.84
N ALA A 638 -8.06 6.60 20.40
CA ALA A 638 -8.50 5.27 20.83
C ALA A 638 -9.69 5.31 21.83
N GLY A 639 -10.13 6.50 22.25
CA GLY A 639 -11.22 6.80 23.17
C GLY A 639 -12.63 6.83 22.55
N GLN A 640 -12.78 6.82 21.22
CA GLN A 640 -14.10 6.54 20.60
C GLN A 640 -14.45 5.05 20.60
N LEU A 641 -13.51 4.15 20.93
CA LEU A 641 -13.79 2.75 21.25
C LEU A 641 -14.25 2.54 22.71
N LYS A 642 -14.27 3.59 23.54
CA LYS A 642 -14.67 3.52 24.96
C LYS A 642 -15.43 4.78 25.41
N SER A 643 -16.58 5.10 24.82
CA SER A 643 -17.51 6.06 25.46
C SER A 643 -18.95 6.00 24.94
N SER A 644 -19.60 4.83 25.00
CA SER A 644 -21.07 4.78 25.15
C SER A 644 -21.53 3.95 26.36
N ALA A 645 -20.67 3.08 26.90
CA ALA A 645 -21.06 2.14 27.95
C ALA A 645 -21.13 2.71 29.39
N SER A 646 -20.69 3.96 29.66
CA SER A 646 -20.50 4.43 31.05
C SER A 646 -21.51 5.47 31.57
N LYS A 647 -22.54 5.89 30.81
CA LYS A 647 -23.50 6.91 31.28
C LYS A 647 -24.95 6.47 31.50
N LYS A 648 -25.25 5.16 31.47
CA LYS A 648 -26.60 4.63 31.79
C LYS A 648 -26.69 3.77 33.07
N SER A 649 -25.69 3.79 33.95
CA SER A 649 -25.76 3.11 35.27
C SER A 649 -25.75 4.12 36.43
N ARG A 650 -26.71 5.05 36.44
CA ARG A 650 -27.05 5.78 37.68
C ARG A 650 -28.43 6.44 37.63
N LYS A 651 -29.45 5.72 37.17
CA LYS A 651 -30.86 6.13 37.33
C LYS A 651 -31.81 4.96 37.04
N ARG A 652 -31.88 3.98 37.96
CA ARG A 652 -33.06 3.12 38.19
C ARG A 652 -32.79 2.10 39.31
N SER A 653 -32.79 2.55 40.54
CA SER A 653 -33.27 1.74 41.67
C SER A 653 -33.89 2.71 42.68
N GLY A 654 -35.21 2.78 42.68
CA GLY A 654 -35.93 3.70 43.56
C GLY A 654 -37.36 3.94 43.14
N SER A 655 -38.20 2.90 43.15
CA SER A 655 -39.61 3.00 43.54
C SER A 655 -40.26 1.63 43.50
N ARG A 656 -40.44 1.03 44.68
CA ARG A 656 -41.64 0.28 45.10
C ARG A 656 -41.42 -0.29 46.49
N ASN A 657 -41.80 0.48 47.51
CA ASN A 657 -42.71 0.02 48.58
C ASN A 657 -42.89 1.15 49.60
N SER A 658 -43.96 1.92 49.42
CA SER A 658 -44.58 2.70 50.48
C SER A 658 -45.71 1.88 51.08
N LYS A 659 -45.57 1.45 52.34
CA LYS A 659 -46.71 1.17 53.24
C LYS A 659 -46.22 1.05 54.69
N LYS A 660 -46.64 2.04 55.49
CA LYS A 660 -46.86 2.02 56.97
C LYS A 660 -45.61 1.77 57.84
N ALA A 661 -45.37 2.41 58.98
CA ALA A 661 -46.16 3.27 59.86
C ALA A 661 -45.19 4.11 60.73
N ALA A 662 -45.75 5.15 61.32
CA ALA A 662 -45.11 6.09 62.23
C ALA A 662 -44.66 5.48 63.57
N GLY A 663 -43.65 6.11 64.20
CA GLY A 663 -43.63 6.32 65.65
C GLY A 663 -42.39 5.85 66.42
N LYS A 664 -41.88 6.79 67.24
CA LYS A 664 -40.95 6.69 68.40
C LYS A 664 -39.45 6.71 68.09
N LYS A 665 -38.78 7.84 68.35
CA LYS A 665 -38.23 8.32 69.65
C LYS A 665 -37.02 7.51 70.15
N ALA A 666 -35.87 8.17 70.06
CA ALA A 666 -34.85 8.40 71.09
C ALA A 666 -34.17 7.23 71.83
N ALA A 667 -32.86 7.47 72.04
CA ALA A 667 -31.98 7.06 73.14
C ALA A 667 -31.05 5.84 72.94
N GLY A 668 -29.76 6.11 73.14
CA GLY A 668 -28.99 5.42 74.17
C GLY A 668 -27.98 4.36 73.72
N ALA A 669 -26.71 4.75 73.75
CA ALA A 669 -25.56 4.00 74.29
C ALA A 669 -25.54 2.46 74.23
N ARG A 670 -24.57 1.90 73.51
CA ARG A 670 -23.30 1.37 74.05
C ARG A 670 -22.38 0.91 72.93
#